data_AF-A0A1G0RC84-F1
#
_entry.id   AF-A0A1G0RC84-F1
#
_cell.length_a   1.000
_cell.length_b   1.000
_cell.length_c   1.000
_cell.angle_alpha   90.00
_cell.angle_beta   90.00
_cell.angle_gamma   90.00
#
_symmetry.space_group_name_H-M   'P 1'
#
loop_
_entity.id
_entity.type
_entity.pdbx_description
1 polymer ?
#
loop_
_entity_poly.entity_id
_entity_poly.type
_entity_poly.pdbx_seq_one_letter_code
_entity_poly.pdbx_strand_id
1 'polypeptide(L)'
;MNPRKLFMLGLYPEGALSSYLIAPYILKSYLISKPAISNTLSCEVFCSGVNAANSKIIEELEHARPDYVGICCYSWNIEKVLEIIRELRTKLSTKVLYILGGPEITEQRIKTFPATSIADYYIMGEGERPLYSLLSKILNCNDETDLPAKGIYKIDRIGDEGTRVTNLDEIPSVYMSEVIPEKLYARRQAFIETQRGCRFKCKYCVYHKHLSKITYYSLDRVSEEINFLVKNKGLQALRFLDGIFTSDDGGSTWKVRTSEYGVIDMEFKPGDANIVYASTYGFSGTNSIIKSTDGGVTWNLLHQINNTYRLNIEVTPKAPNYIYCLSAATDAGFNSIEVSDDEGNSWTEVSDLSTAGNVLGWYYGSSGDTGGQGIYDLALAVSPKDENLLFTGGINIWKSTTMGTDLDLNTHWFGYDSKPFVHADIHDLKFSPSGKRLYACNDGGISFTANNGADWTDLTNGINITQFYRLSSSDSYPSVIIAGAQDNGSSGLIDGTWKHLSAGDGMECLVHPTNPQRIYTSIYYGTFYRSNNGGQNYSTIITRKTTGENSGWVTPFVLNPSNPSTLLCGHQNVWINRRGGDVGQWSKISDFGSSQVLKAIAVAPSDSNVIYACNTTTLFVTYDGGLNWNNILTSGSSSLTYIVVDPKRPERIWVTKSGFTLSDKVWEYDGENWINISGNLPNIPVNTIAYQKNSPDRLYVGTDFGVYYSDYNSAYWEKFGTGMPNLVVNELEINYSSKTMLRAATYGRGVWECEVMDCNLPQPVINIFGDTEFCEGKSVKLELEGDYDNFVWSNGEQTKSITVKDNGAYSVIIFNDNGCNAKSQAVNVKVNQNRIMSVTADLGHFALCGDETALELRASIGFDQYLWSTGETTRRITITEPGDYYVLGITDDGCQTNSDTLHIVRSDNPTKPSINRDGRILTASDGYSYQWYRNGKKITDSTGQTYTLSEEDIAIFKVEIFNEAGCSNFSDDFDVENSVNEYDNNSNHLSISPNPNFGKFHVNFKGIISSDAQLEILDLTGQIVYIDNIILSNNSLELNLTNIPTGSYILRIITKDKIYTQKWIKN
;
A
#
# COMPACT_ATOMS: atom_id res chain seq x y z
N MET A 1 31.70 -10.13 -0.84
CA MET A 1 31.53 -9.13 0.23
C MET A 1 30.04 -9.02 0.53
N ASN A 2 29.65 -8.63 1.75
CA ASN A 2 28.26 -8.23 1.98
C ASN A 2 27.95 -6.96 1.16
N PRO A 3 26.77 -6.83 0.54
CA PRO A 3 26.39 -5.60 -0.16
C PRO A 3 26.29 -4.45 0.86
N ARG A 4 26.76 -3.26 0.47
CA ARG A 4 26.63 -2.06 1.30
C ARG A 4 25.15 -1.68 1.42
N LYS A 5 24.74 -1.01 2.50
CA LYS A 5 23.35 -0.68 2.79
C LYS A 5 23.03 0.80 2.55
N LEU A 6 22.09 1.07 1.65
CA LEU A 6 21.41 2.36 1.50
C LEU A 6 20.04 2.31 2.17
N PHE A 7 19.83 3.18 3.16
CA PHE A 7 18.54 3.37 3.81
C PHE A 7 17.94 4.71 3.36
N MET A 8 16.73 4.69 2.81
CA MET A 8 16.04 5.86 2.28
C MET A 8 14.88 6.30 3.17
N LEU A 9 14.99 7.50 3.73
CA LEU A 9 13.99 8.12 4.59
C LEU A 9 13.04 9.02 3.77
N GLY A 10 11.75 8.68 3.80
CA GLY A 10 10.65 9.53 3.33
C GLY A 10 9.84 10.10 4.50
N LEU A 11 9.52 11.40 4.47
CA LEU A 11 8.59 12.02 5.41
C LEU A 11 7.29 12.42 4.71
N TYR A 12 6.14 12.17 5.33
CA TYR A 12 4.81 12.56 4.81
C TYR A 12 4.05 13.53 5.75
N PRO A 13 3.16 14.40 5.22
CA PRO A 13 2.39 15.35 6.03
C PRO A 13 1.37 14.68 6.95
N GLU A 14 0.95 15.39 8.00
CA GLU A 14 -0.17 14.97 8.85
C GLU A 14 -1.50 14.95 8.07
N GLY A 15 -2.40 14.03 8.42
CA GLY A 15 -3.69 13.86 7.72
C GLY A 15 -3.60 13.12 6.37
N ALA A 16 -2.42 12.98 5.76
CA ALA A 16 -2.25 12.13 4.59
C ALA A 16 -2.51 10.65 4.94
N LEU A 17 -3.19 9.92 4.05
CA LEU A 17 -3.51 8.49 4.20
C LEU A 17 -2.24 7.62 4.14
N SER A 18 -1.55 7.52 5.29
CA SER A 18 -0.55 6.53 5.71
C SER A 18 0.39 5.95 4.63
N SER A 19 1.68 6.26 4.75
CA SER A 19 2.81 5.45 4.25
C SER A 19 3.10 5.46 2.74
N TYR A 20 2.18 5.90 1.88
CA TYR A 20 2.34 5.91 0.42
C TYR A 20 3.13 7.11 -0.13
N LEU A 21 4.34 7.37 0.39
CA LEU A 21 5.29 8.23 -0.32
C LEU A 21 5.95 7.40 -1.43
N ILE A 22 5.48 7.54 -2.67
CA ILE A 22 5.93 6.70 -3.79
C ILE A 22 7.37 7.04 -4.23
N ALA A 23 7.84 8.28 -4.03
CA ALA A 23 9.15 8.74 -4.51
C ALA A 23 10.37 7.91 -4.03
N PRO A 24 10.54 7.55 -2.73
CA PRO A 24 11.59 6.61 -2.32
C PRO A 24 11.48 5.23 -2.96
N TYR A 25 10.25 4.72 -3.17
CA TYR A 25 10.06 3.44 -3.85
C TYR A 25 10.41 3.52 -5.35
N ILE A 26 10.15 4.65 -6.02
CA ILE A 26 10.63 4.92 -7.39
C ILE A 26 12.15 4.88 -7.44
N LEU A 27 12.84 5.57 -6.52
CA LEU A 27 14.32 5.54 -6.46
C LEU A 27 14.84 4.12 -6.19
N LYS A 28 14.21 3.36 -5.30
CA LYS A 28 14.56 1.95 -5.04
C LYS A 28 14.41 1.11 -6.30
N SER A 29 13.24 1.16 -6.95
CA SER A 29 12.92 0.45 -8.18
C SER A 29 13.93 0.77 -9.29
N TYR A 30 14.25 2.06 -9.46
CA TYR A 30 15.23 2.51 -10.44
C TYR A 30 16.64 1.96 -10.15
N LEU A 31 17.12 2.04 -8.90
CA LEU A 31 18.46 1.56 -8.53
C LEU A 31 18.62 0.04 -8.68
N ILE A 32 17.65 -0.75 -8.22
CA ILE A 32 17.74 -2.22 -8.33
C ILE A 32 17.63 -2.72 -9.78
N SER A 33 17.02 -1.95 -10.69
CA SER A 33 16.97 -2.28 -12.11
C SER A 33 18.30 -2.13 -12.85
N LYS A 34 19.34 -1.60 -12.21
CA LYS A 34 20.66 -1.42 -12.81
C LYS A 34 21.62 -2.50 -12.31
N PRO A 35 22.09 -3.44 -13.18
CA PRO A 35 22.92 -4.57 -12.78
C PRO A 35 24.23 -4.20 -12.05
N ALA A 36 24.76 -3.00 -12.31
CA ALA A 36 25.96 -2.48 -11.65
C ALA A 36 25.77 -2.13 -10.15
N ILE A 37 24.52 -2.03 -9.68
CA ILE A 37 24.19 -1.71 -8.28
C ILE A 37 23.46 -2.87 -7.57
N SER A 38 22.61 -3.62 -8.27
CA SER A 38 21.74 -4.65 -7.66
C SER A 38 22.47 -5.69 -6.81
N ASN A 39 23.71 -6.02 -7.17
CA ASN A 39 24.50 -7.08 -6.53
C ASN A 39 25.48 -6.54 -5.46
N THR A 40 25.62 -5.20 -5.36
CA THR A 40 26.62 -4.53 -4.51
C THR A 40 26.00 -3.61 -3.46
N LEU A 41 24.70 -3.28 -3.59
CA LEU A 41 23.96 -2.39 -2.72
C LEU A 41 22.59 -2.95 -2.34
N SER A 42 22.34 -3.15 -1.04
CA SER A 42 20.99 -3.35 -0.50
C SER A 42 20.28 -2.01 -0.32
N CYS A 43 18.99 -1.94 -0.63
CA CYS A 43 18.20 -0.72 -0.57
C CYS A 43 16.92 -0.90 0.26
N GLU A 44 16.88 -0.23 1.41
CA GLU A 44 15.78 -0.24 2.37
C GLU A 44 15.04 1.12 2.32
N VAL A 45 13.71 1.11 2.49
CA VAL A 45 12.87 2.32 2.47
C VAL A 45 12.06 2.38 3.76
N PHE A 46 12.09 3.53 4.42
CA PHE A 46 11.31 3.82 5.62
C PHE A 46 10.57 5.14 5.45
N CYS A 47 9.26 5.10 5.67
CA CYS A 47 8.39 6.27 5.57
C CYS A 47 7.79 6.59 6.94
N SER A 48 7.90 7.85 7.38
CA SER A 48 7.39 8.31 8.67
C SER A 48 6.58 9.61 8.54
N GLY A 49 5.64 9.84 9.45
CA GLY A 49 4.93 11.11 9.52
C GLY A 49 5.88 12.23 9.99
N VAL A 50 5.74 13.44 9.44
CA VAL A 50 6.61 14.58 9.78
C VAL A 50 6.57 14.96 11.27
N ASN A 51 5.45 14.70 11.95
CA ASN A 51 5.28 14.93 13.39
C ASN A 51 5.87 13.80 14.27
N ALA A 52 6.45 12.74 13.69
CA ALA A 52 7.08 11.69 14.46
C ALA A 52 8.28 12.21 15.28
N ALA A 53 8.48 11.62 16.46
CA ALA A 53 9.64 11.90 17.30
C ALA A 53 10.93 11.49 16.58
N ASN A 54 11.97 12.34 16.64
CA ASN A 54 13.26 12.08 16.00
C ASN A 54 13.89 10.80 16.54
N SER A 55 13.76 10.52 17.84
CA SER A 55 14.24 9.29 18.49
C SER A 55 13.79 8.02 17.77
N LYS A 56 12.51 7.90 17.42
CA LYS A 56 11.97 6.72 16.73
C LYS A 56 12.57 6.53 15.33
N ILE A 57 12.81 7.63 14.60
CA ILE A 57 13.44 7.56 13.27
C ILE A 57 14.92 7.15 13.40
N ILE A 58 15.58 7.61 14.46
CA ILE A 58 16.97 7.29 14.77
C ILE A 58 17.12 5.82 15.21
N GLU A 59 16.23 5.31 16.07
CA GLU A 59 16.22 3.91 16.54
C GLU A 59 16.13 2.91 15.37
N GLU A 60 15.27 3.18 14.38
CA GLU A 60 15.14 2.38 13.15
C GLU A 60 16.43 2.41 12.30
N LEU A 61 17.09 3.58 12.20
CA LEU A 61 18.36 3.74 11.50
C LEU A 61 19.54 3.06 12.23
N GLU A 62 19.59 3.14 13.57
CA GLU A 62 20.56 2.42 14.41
C GLU A 62 20.38 0.90 14.30
N HIS A 63 19.14 0.42 14.19
CA HIS A 63 18.83 -0.99 13.96
C HIS A 63 19.24 -1.47 12.56
N ALA A 64 18.94 -0.68 11.52
CA ALA A 64 19.26 -1.03 10.14
C ALA A 64 20.78 -1.10 9.85
N ARG A 65 21.58 -0.32 10.59
CA ARG A 65 23.04 -0.16 10.43
C ARG A 65 23.46 0.18 8.99
N PRO A 66 23.01 1.31 8.42
CA PRO A 66 23.30 1.68 7.04
C PRO A 66 24.73 2.18 6.84
N ASP A 67 25.29 1.93 5.66
CA ASP A 67 26.50 2.61 5.17
C ASP A 67 26.16 4.00 4.59
N TYR A 68 24.95 4.12 4.02
CA TYR A 68 24.44 5.32 3.35
C TYR A 68 23.04 5.67 3.82
N VAL A 69 22.79 6.95 4.12
CA VAL A 69 21.45 7.46 4.46
C VAL A 69 21.02 8.46 3.40
N GLY A 70 20.02 8.07 2.60
CA GLY A 70 19.39 8.93 1.60
C GLY A 70 18.13 9.59 2.17
N ILE A 71 17.97 10.90 2.04
CA ILE A 71 16.79 11.61 2.57
C ILE A 71 16.16 12.49 1.49
N CYS A 72 14.85 12.32 1.26
CA CYS A 72 14.06 13.13 0.34
C CYS A 72 13.54 14.41 1.03
N CYS A 73 13.89 15.57 0.49
CA CYS A 73 13.69 16.88 1.09
C CYS A 73 12.78 17.79 0.25
N TYR A 74 11.75 18.34 0.89
CA TYR A 74 10.70 19.19 0.32
C TYR A 74 10.54 20.48 1.15
N SER A 75 9.99 21.56 0.59
CA SER A 75 10.05 22.88 1.26
C SER A 75 9.28 22.91 2.59
N TRP A 76 8.33 21.99 2.76
CA TRP A 76 7.49 21.86 3.94
C TRP A 76 8.11 20.97 5.03
N ASN A 77 9.10 20.13 4.72
CA ASN A 77 9.74 19.23 5.68
C ASN A 77 11.24 19.52 5.90
N ILE A 78 11.83 20.46 5.15
CA ILE A 78 13.27 20.70 5.14
C ILE A 78 13.85 20.95 6.53
N GLU A 79 13.27 21.80 7.36
CA GLU A 79 13.82 22.08 8.70
C GLU A 79 13.84 20.83 9.59
N LYS A 80 12.77 20.01 9.55
CA LYS A 80 12.70 18.71 10.23
C LYS A 80 13.75 17.72 9.72
N VAL A 81 14.02 17.71 8.40
CA VAL A 81 15.10 16.92 7.81
C VAL A 81 16.48 17.39 8.31
N LEU A 82 16.71 18.71 8.40
CA LEU A 82 17.96 19.26 8.92
C LEU A 82 18.16 18.92 10.41
N GLU A 83 17.10 18.92 11.23
CA GLU A 83 17.12 18.46 12.62
C GLU A 83 17.52 16.98 12.73
N ILE A 84 16.83 16.10 12.00
CA ILE A 84 17.10 14.66 11.98
C ILE A 84 18.56 14.38 11.59
N ILE A 85 19.10 15.04 10.55
CA ILE A 85 20.50 14.84 10.13
C ILE A 85 21.49 15.30 11.21
N ARG A 86 21.22 16.41 11.91
CA ARG A 86 22.08 16.89 13.01
C ARG A 86 22.14 15.90 14.17
N GLU A 87 20.99 15.32 14.55
CA GLU A 87 20.93 14.29 15.60
C GLU A 87 21.56 12.95 15.15
N LEU A 88 21.38 12.55 13.89
CA LEU A 88 22.01 11.33 13.38
C LEU A 88 23.54 11.45 13.39
N ARG A 89 24.10 12.62 13.03
CA ARG A 89 25.57 12.85 13.06
C ARG A 89 26.18 12.84 14.46
N THR A 90 25.40 12.97 15.54
CA THR A 90 25.94 12.85 16.92
C THR A 90 25.81 11.43 17.49
N LYS A 91 25.00 10.56 16.87
CA LYS A 91 24.71 9.20 17.36
C LYS A 91 25.29 8.08 16.48
N LEU A 92 25.25 8.24 15.16
CA LEU A 92 25.80 7.27 14.21
C LEU A 92 27.29 7.51 13.92
N SER A 93 27.96 6.48 13.43
CA SER A 93 29.39 6.53 13.07
C SER A 93 29.69 7.63 12.04
N THR A 94 30.83 8.29 12.18
CA THR A 94 31.36 9.26 11.21
C THR A 94 31.65 8.66 9.82
N LYS A 95 31.60 7.33 9.70
CA LYS A 95 31.76 6.58 8.43
C LYS A 95 30.49 6.52 7.57
N VAL A 96 29.31 6.80 8.13
CA VAL A 96 28.05 6.83 7.36
C VAL A 96 28.02 8.06 6.46
N LEU A 97 27.78 7.89 5.16
CA LEU A 97 27.67 9.01 4.22
C LEU A 97 26.20 9.44 4.08
N TYR A 98 25.95 10.74 4.30
CA TYR A 98 24.62 11.32 4.22
C TYR A 98 24.39 11.92 2.83
N ILE A 99 23.33 11.48 2.16
CA ILE A 99 22.94 11.92 0.82
C ILE A 99 21.60 12.65 0.93
N LEU A 100 21.60 13.96 0.68
CA LEU A 100 20.39 14.79 0.73
C LEU A 100 19.94 15.11 -0.69
N GLY A 101 18.71 14.75 -1.02
CA GLY A 101 18.16 14.93 -2.37
C GLY A 101 16.72 15.43 -2.37
N GLY A 102 16.20 15.73 -3.56
CA GLY A 102 14.83 16.21 -3.77
C GLY A 102 14.74 17.69 -4.15
N PRO A 103 13.52 18.20 -4.36
CA PRO A 103 13.29 19.45 -5.09
C PRO A 103 13.78 20.74 -4.40
N GLU A 104 14.08 20.74 -3.10
CA GLU A 104 14.62 21.92 -2.43
C GLU A 104 16.14 22.05 -2.53
N ILE A 105 16.81 20.97 -2.93
CA ILE A 105 18.26 20.88 -2.91
C ILE A 105 18.80 21.59 -4.15
N THR A 106 19.01 22.90 -3.98
CA THR A 106 19.58 23.81 -4.98
C THR A 106 20.87 24.42 -4.47
N GLU A 107 21.75 24.87 -5.39
CA GLU A 107 22.97 25.59 -5.01
C GLU A 107 22.71 26.78 -4.07
N GLN A 108 21.62 27.51 -4.30
CA GLN A 108 21.24 28.65 -3.47
C GLN A 108 20.79 28.19 -2.07
N ARG A 109 19.94 27.15 -1.97
CA ARG A 109 19.46 26.64 -0.67
C ARG A 109 20.62 26.06 0.15
N ILE A 110 21.55 25.33 -0.48
CA ILE A 110 22.73 24.77 0.19
C ILE A 110 23.61 25.89 0.80
N LYS A 111 23.77 27.03 0.10
CA LYS A 111 24.49 28.22 0.62
C LYS A 111 23.80 28.89 1.81
N THR A 112 22.52 28.61 2.08
CA THR A 112 21.79 29.14 3.27
C THR A 112 21.92 28.27 4.52
N PHE A 113 22.56 27.10 4.44
CA PHE A 113 22.70 26.22 5.59
C PHE A 113 23.72 26.78 6.59
N PRO A 114 23.40 26.83 7.90
CA PRO A 114 24.22 27.53 8.91
C PRO A 114 25.55 26.82 9.26
N ALA A 115 25.85 25.69 8.62
CA ALA A 115 27.12 24.99 8.74
C ALA A 115 27.52 24.39 7.38
N THR A 116 28.81 24.43 7.06
CA THR A 116 29.38 23.64 5.95
C THR A 116 29.19 22.14 6.22
N SER A 117 28.67 21.42 5.22
CA SER A 117 28.36 19.96 5.21
C SER A 117 27.33 19.46 6.24
N ILE A 118 26.04 19.76 6.01
CA ILE A 118 24.94 18.99 6.64
C ILE A 118 24.88 17.57 6.05
N ALA A 119 24.89 17.44 4.72
CA ALA A 119 25.10 16.20 3.99
C ALA A 119 26.52 16.13 3.38
N ASP A 120 26.98 14.92 3.09
CA ASP A 120 28.24 14.65 2.39
C ASP A 120 28.07 14.83 0.87
N TYR A 121 26.90 14.43 0.35
CA TYR A 121 26.51 14.64 -1.04
C TYR A 121 25.12 15.26 -1.17
N TYR A 122 24.97 16.17 -2.13
CA TYR A 122 23.71 16.83 -2.45
C TYR A 122 23.27 16.47 -3.87
N ILE A 123 22.10 15.86 -3.99
CA ILE A 123 21.49 15.46 -5.27
C ILE A 123 20.45 16.50 -5.67
N MET A 124 20.64 17.14 -6.82
CA MET A 124 19.69 18.11 -7.38
C MET A 124 18.68 17.44 -8.33
N GLY A 125 17.39 17.74 -8.17
CA GLY A 125 16.31 17.26 -9.04
C GLY A 125 15.65 15.94 -8.60
N GLU A 126 14.96 15.27 -9.53
CA GLU A 126 14.14 14.06 -9.28
C GLU A 126 14.96 12.85 -8.78
N GLY A 127 16.27 12.85 -9.03
CA GLY A 127 17.24 12.04 -8.30
C GLY A 127 17.65 10.72 -8.93
N GLU A 128 16.90 10.14 -9.86
CA GLU A 128 17.12 8.78 -10.39
C GLU A 128 18.52 8.62 -11.03
N ARG A 129 18.80 9.38 -12.09
CA ARG A 129 20.09 9.33 -12.81
C ARG A 129 21.27 9.86 -11.94
N PRO A 130 21.15 11.01 -11.23
CA PRO A 130 22.27 11.52 -10.41
C PRO A 130 22.63 10.63 -9.22
N LEU A 131 21.64 10.07 -8.51
CA LEU A 131 21.88 9.16 -7.37
C LEU A 131 22.52 7.85 -7.85
N TYR A 132 22.02 7.27 -8.95
CA TYR A 132 22.64 6.11 -9.59
C TYR A 132 24.11 6.38 -9.93
N SER A 133 24.41 7.52 -10.55
CA SER A 133 25.78 7.89 -10.95
C SER A 133 26.71 8.09 -9.74
N LEU A 134 26.22 8.73 -8.67
CA LEU A 134 26.97 8.91 -7.43
C LEU A 134 27.31 7.56 -6.79
N LEU A 135 26.29 6.72 -6.56
CA LEU A 135 26.45 5.41 -5.93
C LEU A 135 27.34 4.49 -6.76
N SER A 136 27.21 4.50 -8.09
CA SER A 136 28.07 3.73 -9.00
C SER A 136 29.56 4.11 -8.86
N LYS A 137 29.89 5.37 -8.59
CA LYS A 137 31.28 5.77 -8.30
C LYS A 137 31.70 5.31 -6.91
N ILE A 138 30.93 5.64 -5.87
CA ILE A 138 31.23 5.28 -4.46
C ILE A 138 31.42 3.77 -4.26
N LEU A 139 30.65 2.94 -4.97
CA LEU A 139 30.73 1.47 -4.89
C LEU A 139 31.93 0.87 -5.63
N ASN A 140 32.52 1.60 -6.58
CA ASN A 140 33.70 1.19 -7.34
C ASN A 140 35.03 1.73 -6.75
N CYS A 141 34.98 2.54 -5.69
CA CYS A 141 36.18 3.02 -4.97
C CYS A 141 36.71 1.93 -4.02
N ASN A 142 38.02 1.65 -4.12
CA ASN A 142 38.70 0.64 -3.28
C ASN A 142 39.16 1.17 -1.91
N ASP A 143 39.32 2.49 -1.75
CA ASP A 143 39.74 3.16 -0.50
C ASP A 143 38.95 4.47 -0.28
N GLU A 144 38.92 4.99 0.95
CA GLU A 144 38.26 6.24 1.33
C GLU A 144 38.87 7.47 0.64
N THR A 145 40.14 7.39 0.19
CA THR A 145 40.85 8.46 -0.55
C THR A 145 40.41 8.60 -2.01
N ASP A 146 39.82 7.55 -2.60
CA ASP A 146 39.32 7.55 -3.99
C ASP A 146 37.86 8.02 -4.11
N LEU A 147 37.21 8.36 -2.99
CA LEU A 147 35.80 8.78 -3.00
C LEU A 147 35.59 10.08 -3.80
N PRO A 148 34.46 10.21 -4.54
CA PRO A 148 34.11 11.47 -5.20
C PRO A 148 34.10 12.64 -4.21
N ALA A 149 34.63 13.79 -4.62
CA ALA A 149 34.68 14.98 -3.78
C ALA A 149 33.29 15.32 -3.19
N LYS A 150 33.22 15.47 -1.86
CA LYS A 150 31.99 15.80 -1.13
C LYS A 150 31.43 17.15 -1.60
N GLY A 151 30.11 17.23 -1.73
CA GLY A 151 29.44 18.43 -2.24
C GLY A 151 28.28 18.14 -3.20
N ILE A 152 28.06 19.05 -4.13
CA ILE A 152 26.93 18.98 -5.07
C ILE A 152 27.28 18.04 -6.21
N TYR A 153 26.54 16.95 -6.35
CA TYR A 153 26.79 15.95 -7.36
C TYR A 153 25.85 16.14 -8.56
N LYS A 154 26.43 16.43 -9.73
CA LYS A 154 25.75 16.57 -11.01
C LYS A 154 26.38 15.61 -12.03
N ILE A 155 25.65 15.26 -13.07
CA ILE A 155 26.19 14.52 -14.21
C ILE A 155 26.77 15.55 -15.19
N ASP A 156 28.07 15.44 -15.50
CA ASP A 156 28.74 16.38 -16.39
C ASP A 156 28.22 16.27 -17.84
N ARG A 157 27.80 17.43 -18.38
CA ARG A 157 27.38 17.65 -19.78
C ARG A 157 26.16 16.86 -20.28
N ILE A 158 24.97 17.45 -20.05
CA ILE A 158 24.10 18.08 -21.07
C ILE A 158 23.37 19.21 -20.32
N GLY A 159 22.92 20.28 -21.01
CA GLY A 159 22.18 21.38 -20.37
C GLY A 159 20.93 20.91 -19.62
N ASP A 160 20.34 21.76 -18.76
CA ASP A 160 19.36 21.44 -17.68
C ASP A 160 18.14 20.53 -17.99
N GLU A 161 17.95 20.14 -19.25
CA GLU A 161 16.97 19.14 -19.71
C GLU A 161 17.53 17.69 -19.72
N GLY A 162 18.84 17.48 -19.90
CA GLY A 162 19.43 16.14 -20.17
C GLY A 162 19.61 15.22 -18.96
N THR A 163 19.55 15.76 -17.74
CA THR A 163 19.59 14.96 -16.50
C THR A 163 18.24 14.36 -16.12
N ARG A 164 17.15 14.82 -16.75
CA ARG A 164 15.79 14.35 -16.52
C ARG A 164 15.57 13.03 -17.25
N VAL A 165 14.71 12.18 -16.70
CA VAL A 165 14.15 11.05 -17.44
C VAL A 165 13.12 11.61 -18.43
N THR A 166 13.48 11.59 -19.72
CA THR A 166 12.66 12.17 -20.80
C THR A 166 11.47 11.30 -21.18
N ASN A 167 11.57 9.99 -21.00
CA ASN A 167 10.46 9.04 -21.08
C ASN A 167 10.35 8.31 -19.73
N LEU A 168 9.27 8.54 -19.00
CA LEU A 168 9.11 7.97 -17.65
C LEU A 168 9.02 6.44 -17.63
N ASP A 169 8.74 5.79 -18.76
CA ASP A 169 8.76 4.33 -18.87
C ASP A 169 10.17 3.72 -18.79
N GLU A 170 11.23 4.54 -18.85
CA GLU A 170 12.59 4.13 -18.47
C GLU A 170 12.73 3.85 -16.95
N ILE A 171 11.78 4.32 -16.13
CA ILE A 171 11.72 4.05 -14.68
C ILE A 171 10.88 2.78 -14.48
N PRO A 172 11.40 1.71 -13.88
CA PRO A 172 10.61 0.50 -13.64
C PRO A 172 9.38 0.74 -12.77
N SER A 173 8.31 -0.03 -12.98
CA SER A 173 7.11 0.01 -12.15
C SER A 173 7.42 -0.30 -10.69
N VAL A 174 7.01 0.55 -9.76
CA VAL A 174 7.14 0.27 -8.31
C VAL A 174 6.24 -0.87 -7.84
N TYR A 175 5.14 -1.12 -8.55
CA TYR A 175 4.19 -2.17 -8.22
C TYR A 175 4.68 -3.52 -8.76
N MET A 176 5.00 -3.59 -10.05
CA MET A 176 5.45 -4.85 -10.69
C MET A 176 6.88 -5.25 -10.33
N SER A 177 7.72 -4.31 -9.87
CA SER A 177 9.05 -4.64 -9.30
C SER A 177 8.99 -5.05 -7.83
N GLU A 178 7.79 -5.12 -7.25
CA GLU A 178 7.50 -5.55 -5.87
C GLU A 178 8.33 -4.85 -4.77
N VAL A 179 8.78 -3.62 -5.03
CA VAL A 179 9.60 -2.84 -4.07
C VAL A 179 8.78 -2.25 -2.93
N ILE A 180 7.46 -2.19 -3.08
CA ILE A 180 6.47 -1.74 -2.10
C ILE A 180 6.09 -2.93 -1.19
N PRO A 181 6.32 -2.86 0.14
CA PRO A 181 6.00 -3.94 1.06
C PRO A 181 4.50 -4.28 1.13
N GLU A 182 4.16 -5.57 1.14
CA GLU A 182 2.78 -6.09 1.17
C GLU A 182 1.89 -5.47 2.26
N LYS A 183 2.45 -5.13 3.42
CA LYS A 183 1.74 -4.45 4.51
C LYS A 183 1.09 -3.11 4.10
N LEU A 184 1.53 -2.49 3.01
CA LEU A 184 0.94 -1.28 2.46
C LEU A 184 -0.33 -1.56 1.65
N TYR A 185 -0.39 -2.70 0.94
CA TYR A 185 -1.59 -3.16 0.22
C TYR A 185 -2.67 -3.75 1.14
N ALA A 186 -2.38 -3.95 2.44
CA ALA A 186 -3.27 -4.59 3.41
C ALA A 186 -4.69 -3.98 3.53
N ARG A 187 -4.89 -2.73 3.10
CA ARG A 187 -6.21 -2.06 3.03
C ARG A 187 -6.97 -2.31 1.72
N ARG A 188 -6.42 -3.09 0.78
CA ARG A 188 -6.91 -3.26 -0.61
C ARG A 188 -7.07 -1.94 -1.38
N GLN A 189 -6.20 -0.97 -1.10
CA GLN A 189 -6.14 0.32 -1.78
C GLN A 189 -4.71 0.61 -2.23
N ALA A 190 -4.57 1.30 -3.37
CA ALA A 190 -3.31 1.92 -3.78
C ALA A 190 -3.56 3.26 -4.48
N PHE A 191 -2.56 4.13 -4.39
CA PHE A 191 -2.43 5.33 -5.20
C PHE A 191 -1.61 5.01 -6.44
N ILE A 192 -2.01 5.52 -7.60
CA ILE A 192 -1.27 5.41 -8.86
C ILE A 192 -0.68 6.79 -9.20
N GLU A 193 0.65 6.89 -9.21
CA GLU A 193 1.36 8.09 -9.69
C GLU A 193 1.38 8.03 -11.23
N THR A 194 0.68 8.95 -11.90
CA THR A 194 0.56 8.98 -13.38
C THR A 194 1.54 9.95 -14.05
N GLN A 195 2.26 10.75 -13.26
CA GLN A 195 3.11 11.85 -13.74
C GLN A 195 4.29 12.13 -12.80
N ARG A 196 5.36 12.75 -13.33
CA ARG A 196 6.47 13.33 -12.54
C ARG A 196 6.52 14.85 -12.79
N GLY A 197 6.68 15.61 -11.71
CA GLY A 197 6.52 17.07 -11.71
C GLY A 197 5.14 17.53 -11.22
N CYS A 198 5.03 18.80 -10.80
CA CYS A 198 3.79 19.38 -10.27
C CYS A 198 3.34 20.61 -11.09
N ARG A 199 2.15 20.56 -11.67
CA ARG A 199 1.57 21.63 -12.51
C ARG A 199 1.34 22.94 -11.77
N PHE A 200 0.86 22.84 -10.54
CA PHE A 200 0.48 23.98 -9.71
C PHE A 200 1.65 24.84 -9.21
N LYS A 201 2.89 24.56 -9.66
CA LYS A 201 4.13 25.22 -9.18
C LYS A 201 4.15 25.35 -7.65
N CYS A 202 3.70 24.28 -6.98
CA CYS A 202 3.11 24.41 -5.66
C CYS A 202 4.07 25.09 -4.68
N LYS A 203 3.55 25.89 -3.75
CA LYS A 203 4.40 26.73 -2.89
C LYS A 203 5.47 25.92 -2.12
N TYR A 204 5.20 24.63 -1.92
CA TYR A 204 5.99 23.65 -1.18
C TYR A 204 7.05 22.87 -2.00
N CYS A 205 7.23 23.18 -3.29
CA CYS A 205 8.22 22.54 -4.16
C CYS A 205 8.94 23.57 -5.03
N VAL A 206 10.18 23.91 -4.70
CA VAL A 206 10.97 24.94 -5.39
C VAL A 206 11.44 24.49 -6.78
N TYR A 207 11.82 23.22 -6.96
CA TYR A 207 12.22 22.68 -8.28
C TYR A 207 11.09 22.79 -9.32
N HIS A 208 9.85 22.46 -8.94
CA HIS A 208 8.72 22.43 -9.88
C HIS A 208 8.24 23.83 -10.32
N LYS A 209 8.59 24.90 -9.60
CA LYS A 209 8.32 26.29 -10.04
C LYS A 209 9.03 26.67 -11.34
N HIS A 210 10.13 25.98 -11.66
CA HIS A 210 11.00 26.22 -12.80
C HIS A 210 11.00 25.08 -13.84
N LEU A 211 10.10 24.10 -13.72
CA LEU A 211 9.90 23.11 -14.79
C LEU A 211 9.23 23.78 -16.00
N SER A 212 9.75 23.48 -17.19
CA SER A 212 9.19 23.88 -18.48
C SER A 212 7.99 23.02 -18.90
N LYS A 213 7.94 21.75 -18.45
CA LYS A 213 6.90 20.75 -18.78
C LYS A 213 6.78 19.71 -17.65
N ILE A 214 5.64 19.03 -17.59
CA ILE A 214 5.38 17.80 -16.81
C ILE A 214 5.55 16.60 -17.74
N THR A 215 6.02 15.48 -17.21
CA THR A 215 6.08 14.21 -17.92
C THR A 215 5.09 13.21 -17.32
N TYR A 216 4.46 12.40 -18.17
CA TYR A 216 3.47 11.39 -17.80
C TYR A 216 3.99 9.99 -18.15
N TYR A 217 3.56 8.97 -17.39
CA TYR A 217 3.74 7.57 -17.77
C TYR A 217 2.85 7.21 -18.96
N SER A 218 3.21 6.20 -19.76
CA SER A 218 2.31 5.76 -20.84
C SER A 218 1.02 5.13 -20.29
N LEU A 219 -0.05 5.23 -21.07
CA LEU A 219 -1.34 4.61 -20.73
C LEU A 219 -1.24 3.07 -20.68
N ASP A 220 -0.41 2.48 -21.54
CA ASP A 220 -0.16 1.03 -21.56
C ASP A 220 0.43 0.58 -20.22
N ARG A 221 1.46 1.27 -19.74
CA ARG A 221 2.03 1.03 -18.40
C ARG A 221 1.00 1.21 -17.30
N VAL A 222 0.26 2.33 -17.28
CA VAL A 222 -0.74 2.58 -16.24
C VAL A 222 -1.81 1.48 -16.23
N SER A 223 -2.21 0.98 -17.40
CA SER A 223 -3.13 -0.15 -17.56
C SER A 223 -2.53 -1.47 -17.04
N GLU A 224 -1.26 -1.75 -17.33
CA GLU A 224 -0.56 -2.94 -16.80
C GLU A 224 -0.43 -2.90 -15.27
N GLU A 225 -0.07 -1.75 -14.71
CA GLU A 225 0.02 -1.53 -13.26
C GLU A 225 -1.36 -1.72 -12.58
N ILE A 226 -2.44 -1.17 -13.15
CA ILE A 226 -3.82 -1.42 -12.70
C ILE A 226 -4.15 -2.91 -12.73
N ASN A 227 -3.88 -3.58 -13.85
CA ASN A 227 -4.16 -5.00 -14.02
C ASN A 227 -3.42 -5.88 -13.00
N PHE A 228 -2.13 -5.62 -12.79
CA PHE A 228 -1.30 -6.30 -11.80
C PHE A 228 -1.84 -6.06 -10.39
N LEU A 229 -2.14 -4.82 -10.02
CA LEU A 229 -2.65 -4.49 -8.69
C LEU A 229 -4.02 -5.14 -8.40
N VAL A 230 -4.94 -5.15 -9.37
CA VAL A 230 -6.25 -5.79 -9.21
C VAL A 230 -6.11 -7.32 -9.14
N LYS A 231 -5.36 -7.95 -10.05
CA LYS A 231 -5.28 -9.41 -10.17
C LYS A 231 -4.33 -10.05 -9.15
N ASN A 232 -3.15 -9.48 -8.93
CA ASN A 232 -2.09 -10.07 -8.12
C ASN A 232 -2.08 -9.54 -6.68
N LYS A 233 -2.54 -8.31 -6.42
CA LYS A 233 -2.62 -7.71 -5.08
C LYS A 233 -4.05 -7.57 -4.53
N GLY A 234 -5.08 -7.95 -5.31
CA GLY A 234 -6.46 -8.03 -4.85
C GLY A 234 -7.07 -6.69 -4.42
N LEU A 235 -6.64 -5.58 -5.05
CA LEU A 235 -7.14 -4.24 -4.70
C LEU A 235 -8.63 -4.06 -5.04
N GLN A 236 -9.30 -3.25 -4.23
CA GLN A 236 -10.73 -2.95 -4.32
C GLN A 236 -11.03 -1.46 -4.51
N ALA A 237 -10.05 -0.57 -4.32
CA ALA A 237 -10.17 0.83 -4.73
C ALA A 237 -8.84 1.38 -5.26
N LEU A 238 -8.93 2.20 -6.31
CA LEU A 238 -7.83 2.91 -6.95
C LEU A 238 -8.13 4.42 -6.90
N ARG A 239 -7.13 5.25 -6.63
CA ARG A 239 -7.26 6.71 -6.63
C ARG A 239 -6.34 7.33 -7.67
N PHE A 240 -6.94 8.11 -8.57
CA PHE A 240 -6.27 8.97 -9.54
C PHE A 240 -6.20 10.41 -8.99
N LEU A 241 -5.36 11.26 -9.60
CA LEU A 241 -5.21 12.68 -9.27
C LEU A 241 -5.83 13.55 -10.39
N ASP A 242 -6.36 14.71 -10.01
CA ASP A 242 -7.41 15.46 -10.74
C ASP A 242 -7.05 15.93 -12.16
N GLY A 243 -8.04 15.93 -13.05
CA GLY A 243 -7.93 16.48 -14.41
C GLY A 243 -9.14 16.22 -15.33
N ILE A 244 -9.12 16.82 -16.52
CA ILE A 244 -10.02 16.53 -17.64
C ILE A 244 -9.42 15.42 -18.51
N PHE A 245 -10.25 14.44 -18.86
CA PHE A 245 -9.92 13.30 -19.70
C PHE A 245 -10.87 13.23 -20.89
N THR A 246 -10.41 12.77 -22.05
CA THR A 246 -11.27 12.46 -23.21
C THR A 246 -11.11 11.01 -23.62
N SER A 247 -12.17 10.39 -24.12
CA SER A 247 -12.12 9.12 -24.82
C SER A 247 -12.61 9.30 -26.26
N ASP A 248 -11.88 8.73 -27.22
CA ASP A 248 -12.26 8.71 -28.64
C ASP A 248 -12.97 7.38 -29.03
N ASP A 249 -13.20 6.49 -28.06
CA ASP A 249 -13.64 5.09 -28.26
C ASP A 249 -14.74 4.62 -27.28
N GLY A 250 -15.56 5.56 -26.80
CA GLY A 250 -16.70 5.26 -25.93
C GLY A 250 -16.35 4.89 -24.49
N GLY A 251 -15.17 5.29 -24.00
CA GLY A 251 -14.69 5.06 -22.64
C GLY A 251 -13.77 3.85 -22.48
N SER A 252 -13.33 3.23 -23.57
CA SER A 252 -12.46 2.04 -23.56
C SER A 252 -11.00 2.43 -23.28
N THR A 253 -10.56 3.58 -23.80
CA THR A 253 -9.31 4.26 -23.48
C THR A 253 -9.56 5.75 -23.18
N TRP A 254 -8.71 6.33 -22.32
CA TRP A 254 -8.82 7.70 -21.86
C TRP A 254 -7.49 8.44 -21.97
N LYS A 255 -7.53 9.68 -22.44
CA LYS A 255 -6.37 10.57 -22.59
C LYS A 255 -6.52 11.76 -21.65
N VAL A 256 -5.56 11.96 -20.75
CA VAL A 256 -5.46 13.19 -19.94
C VAL A 256 -5.25 14.38 -20.90
N ARG A 257 -6.06 15.43 -20.77
CA ARG A 257 -5.93 16.67 -21.57
C ARG A 257 -5.44 17.84 -20.73
N THR A 258 -6.02 18.02 -19.55
CA THR A 258 -5.48 18.98 -18.59
C THR A 258 -5.64 18.50 -17.14
N SER A 259 -4.73 18.95 -16.29
CA SER A 259 -4.63 18.71 -14.85
C SER A 259 -4.36 20.04 -14.11
N GLU A 260 -4.64 21.15 -14.80
CA GLU A 260 -4.34 22.53 -14.38
C GLU A 260 -5.47 23.13 -13.54
N TYR A 261 -6.65 22.51 -13.62
CA TYR A 261 -7.91 22.97 -13.03
C TYR A 261 -8.58 21.79 -12.32
N GLY A 262 -9.09 22.02 -11.11
CA GLY A 262 -10.15 21.18 -10.54
C GLY A 262 -11.45 21.55 -11.22
N VAL A 263 -11.99 20.65 -12.04
CA VAL A 263 -13.22 20.87 -12.82
C VAL A 263 -14.36 20.10 -12.17
N ILE A 264 -15.52 20.74 -12.06
CA ILE A 264 -16.72 20.17 -11.43
C ILE A 264 -17.89 20.02 -12.41
N ASP A 265 -17.85 20.72 -13.53
CA ASP A 265 -18.95 20.79 -14.50
C ASP A 265 -18.44 21.08 -15.92
N MET A 266 -19.11 20.55 -16.94
CA MET A 266 -18.68 20.59 -18.35
C MET A 266 -19.87 20.52 -19.32
N GLU A 267 -19.92 21.45 -20.27
CA GLU A 267 -20.99 21.53 -21.27
C GLU A 267 -20.45 21.71 -22.70
N PHE A 268 -21.01 20.96 -23.66
CA PHE A 268 -20.68 21.09 -25.08
C PHE A 268 -21.50 22.19 -25.74
N LYS A 269 -20.88 23.01 -26.60
CA LYS A 269 -21.63 24.00 -27.38
C LYS A 269 -22.69 23.29 -28.25
N PRO A 270 -23.97 23.67 -28.15
CA PRO A 270 -25.02 23.03 -28.93
C PRO A 270 -24.76 23.14 -30.44
N GLY A 271 -24.64 21.99 -31.12
CA GLY A 271 -24.36 21.94 -32.55
C GLY A 271 -22.88 22.00 -32.96
N ASP A 272 -21.94 22.18 -32.03
CA ASP A 272 -20.49 22.11 -32.31
C ASP A 272 -19.73 21.39 -31.19
N ALA A 273 -19.47 20.10 -31.41
CA ALA A 273 -18.74 19.25 -30.46
C ALA A 273 -17.25 19.60 -30.30
N ASN A 274 -16.70 20.50 -31.13
CA ASN A 274 -15.33 20.99 -30.92
C ASN A 274 -15.26 22.03 -29.80
N ILE A 275 -16.35 22.75 -29.54
CA ILE A 275 -16.39 23.78 -28.50
C ILE A 275 -16.95 23.17 -27.22
N VAL A 276 -16.16 23.23 -26.16
CA VAL A 276 -16.51 22.69 -24.84
C VAL A 276 -16.21 23.74 -23.79
N TYR A 277 -17.14 23.96 -22.87
CA TYR A 277 -16.99 24.82 -21.71
C TYR A 277 -16.83 23.96 -20.47
N ALA A 278 -16.08 24.44 -19.48
CA ALA A 278 -15.97 23.77 -18.19
C ALA A 278 -15.85 24.79 -17.06
N SER A 279 -16.42 24.48 -15.90
CA SER A 279 -16.34 25.31 -14.69
C SER A 279 -15.30 24.75 -13.73
N THR A 280 -14.58 25.64 -13.02
CA THR A 280 -13.65 25.22 -11.96
C THR A 280 -14.31 25.26 -10.58
N TYR A 281 -13.80 24.42 -9.69
CA TYR A 281 -14.12 24.40 -8.26
C TYR A 281 -12.87 24.64 -7.42
N GLY A 282 -13.02 25.38 -6.32
CA GLY A 282 -11.89 25.65 -5.43
C GLY A 282 -12.17 26.66 -4.32
N PHE A 283 -11.54 26.44 -3.18
CA PHE A 283 -11.64 27.27 -1.97
C PHE A 283 -10.76 28.54 -2.00
N SER A 284 -10.35 28.99 -3.19
CA SER A 284 -9.56 30.21 -3.42
C SER A 284 -10.36 31.50 -3.25
N GLY A 285 -11.69 31.42 -3.32
CA GLY A 285 -12.58 32.59 -3.43
C GLY A 285 -12.66 33.18 -4.84
N THR A 286 -11.96 32.58 -5.81
CA THR A 286 -12.05 32.91 -7.24
C THR A 286 -12.07 31.62 -8.02
N ASN A 287 -13.09 31.43 -8.85
CA ASN A 287 -13.21 30.32 -9.80
C ASN A 287 -13.30 30.84 -11.23
N SER A 288 -13.28 29.94 -12.19
CA SER A 288 -13.11 30.28 -13.59
C SER A 288 -13.97 29.41 -14.49
N ILE A 289 -14.32 29.96 -15.64
CA ILE A 289 -14.86 29.20 -16.77
C ILE A 289 -13.72 29.08 -17.78
N ILE A 290 -13.53 27.89 -18.33
CA ILE A 290 -12.50 27.58 -19.33
C ILE A 290 -13.16 27.07 -20.60
N LYS A 291 -12.53 27.31 -21.76
CA LYS A 291 -13.04 26.96 -23.09
C LYS A 291 -12.01 26.13 -23.85
N SER A 292 -12.49 25.05 -24.47
CA SER A 292 -11.83 24.34 -25.56
C SER A 292 -12.53 24.69 -26.89
N THR A 293 -11.77 24.63 -27.98
CA THR A 293 -12.26 24.79 -29.36
C THR A 293 -11.77 23.67 -30.28
N ASP A 294 -11.28 22.57 -29.71
CA ASP A 294 -10.66 21.43 -30.40
C ASP A 294 -11.10 20.08 -29.83
N GLY A 295 -12.31 20.02 -29.26
CA GLY A 295 -12.92 18.78 -28.73
C GLY A 295 -12.42 18.40 -27.34
N GLY A 296 -12.03 19.39 -26.53
CA GLY A 296 -11.49 19.19 -25.18
C GLY A 296 -9.99 18.88 -25.14
N VAL A 297 -9.25 19.05 -26.24
CA VAL A 297 -7.82 18.72 -26.33
C VAL A 297 -6.95 19.80 -25.69
N THR A 298 -7.22 21.07 -25.99
CA THR A 298 -6.61 22.23 -25.34
C THR A 298 -7.69 23.11 -24.69
N TRP A 299 -7.29 23.82 -23.63
CA TRP A 299 -8.18 24.59 -22.77
C TRP A 299 -7.56 25.95 -22.47
N ASN A 300 -8.37 27.00 -22.54
CA ASN A 300 -7.97 28.38 -22.26
C ASN A 300 -8.94 28.99 -21.24
N LEU A 301 -8.45 29.95 -20.45
CA LEU A 301 -9.30 30.76 -19.58
C LEU A 301 -10.30 31.57 -20.42
N LEU A 302 -11.59 31.49 -20.07
CA LEU A 302 -12.68 32.23 -20.70
C LEU A 302 -13.17 33.36 -19.82
N HIS A 303 -13.45 33.07 -18.54
CA HIS A 303 -14.01 34.03 -17.58
C HIS A 303 -13.54 33.75 -16.15
N GLN A 304 -13.59 34.75 -15.28
CA GLN A 304 -13.26 34.63 -13.84
C GLN A 304 -14.32 35.29 -12.98
N ILE A 305 -14.79 34.55 -11.98
CA ILE A 305 -15.80 34.99 -11.01
C ILE A 305 -15.14 35.01 -9.63
N ASN A 306 -15.39 36.06 -8.86
CA ASN A 306 -14.83 36.27 -7.52
C ASN A 306 -15.88 36.01 -6.44
N ASN A 307 -15.44 35.94 -5.18
CA ASN A 307 -16.23 35.60 -3.99
C ASN A 307 -16.93 34.24 -4.05
N THR A 308 -16.42 33.30 -4.86
CA THR A 308 -17.07 32.02 -5.18
C THR A 308 -16.23 30.81 -4.78
N TYR A 309 -16.90 29.72 -4.40
CA TYR A 309 -16.28 28.40 -4.22
C TYR A 309 -16.70 27.36 -5.27
N ARG A 310 -17.87 27.51 -5.89
CA ARG A 310 -18.38 26.58 -6.91
C ARG A 310 -19.15 27.34 -7.99
N LEU A 311 -18.97 26.89 -9.22
CA LEU A 311 -19.66 27.36 -10.41
C LEU A 311 -20.39 26.19 -11.07
N ASN A 312 -21.59 26.43 -11.59
CA ASN A 312 -22.34 25.49 -12.43
C ASN A 312 -22.77 26.25 -13.70
N ILE A 313 -22.55 25.65 -14.86
CA ILE A 313 -22.72 26.28 -16.17
C ILE A 313 -23.74 25.51 -17.00
N GLU A 314 -24.46 26.22 -17.86
CA GLU A 314 -25.45 25.61 -18.75
C GLU A 314 -25.47 26.34 -20.10
N VAL A 315 -25.91 25.65 -21.15
CA VAL A 315 -25.99 26.14 -22.53
C VAL A 315 -27.33 25.70 -23.14
N THR A 316 -27.81 26.36 -24.21
CA THR A 316 -29.10 25.98 -24.82
C THR A 316 -29.06 25.85 -26.34
N PRO A 317 -29.56 24.74 -26.94
CA PRO A 317 -29.68 24.60 -28.39
C PRO A 317 -30.62 25.62 -29.05
N LYS A 318 -31.45 26.31 -28.25
CA LYS A 318 -32.31 27.39 -28.72
C LYS A 318 -31.49 28.65 -29.09
N ALA A 319 -30.41 28.91 -28.36
CA ALA A 319 -29.50 30.04 -28.59
C ALA A 319 -28.04 29.57 -28.37
N PRO A 320 -27.41 28.86 -29.34
CA PRO A 320 -26.15 28.13 -29.13
C PRO A 320 -24.90 28.94 -28.76
N ASN A 321 -24.98 30.27 -28.78
CA ASN A 321 -23.90 31.16 -28.36
C ASN A 321 -24.01 31.56 -26.88
N TYR A 322 -25.15 31.26 -26.24
CA TYR A 322 -25.38 31.63 -24.86
C TYR A 322 -24.72 30.66 -23.88
N ILE A 323 -24.12 31.21 -22.84
CA ILE A 323 -23.56 30.49 -21.69
C ILE A 323 -24.09 31.15 -20.43
N TYR A 324 -24.68 30.35 -19.55
CA TYR A 324 -25.23 30.78 -18.27
C TYR A 324 -24.32 30.22 -17.17
N CYS A 325 -24.03 31.01 -16.15
CA CYS A 325 -23.23 30.58 -15.00
C CYS A 325 -23.93 30.95 -13.70
N LEU A 326 -24.19 29.95 -12.88
CA LEU A 326 -24.64 30.10 -11.49
C LEU A 326 -23.41 30.00 -10.57
N SER A 327 -23.29 30.93 -9.63
CA SER A 327 -22.16 31.01 -8.70
C SER A 327 -22.61 30.88 -7.24
N ALA A 328 -21.96 29.98 -6.50
CA ALA A 328 -22.10 29.84 -5.06
C ALA A 328 -20.97 30.57 -4.31
N ALA A 329 -21.36 31.39 -3.33
CA ALA A 329 -20.50 32.25 -2.54
C ALA A 329 -19.55 31.46 -1.61
N THR A 330 -18.59 32.16 -0.99
CA THR A 330 -17.65 31.55 -0.03
C THR A 330 -18.26 31.12 1.31
N ASP A 331 -19.50 31.54 1.62
CA ASP A 331 -20.36 31.01 2.69
C ASP A 331 -21.42 30.02 2.16
N ALA A 332 -21.23 29.54 0.93
CA ALA A 332 -22.10 28.64 0.19
C ALA A 332 -23.52 29.18 -0.10
N GLY A 333 -23.78 30.48 0.12
CA GLY A 333 -25.00 31.14 -0.36
C GLY A 333 -24.97 31.50 -1.84
N PHE A 334 -25.98 32.23 -2.32
CA PHE A 334 -26.04 32.75 -3.68
C PHE A 334 -25.05 33.91 -3.89
N ASN A 335 -24.20 33.82 -4.91
CA ASN A 335 -23.33 34.92 -5.32
C ASN A 335 -23.94 35.70 -6.49
N SER A 336 -24.07 35.05 -7.65
CA SER A 336 -24.52 35.67 -8.91
C SER A 336 -25.09 34.65 -9.90
N ILE A 337 -25.93 35.13 -10.82
CA ILE A 337 -26.06 34.54 -12.16
C ILE A 337 -25.41 35.50 -13.16
N GLU A 338 -24.53 34.97 -14.01
CA GLU A 338 -23.86 35.69 -15.09
C GLU A 338 -24.15 35.01 -16.43
N VAL A 339 -24.39 35.80 -17.47
CA VAL A 339 -24.74 35.32 -18.82
C VAL A 339 -23.84 35.97 -19.87
N SER A 340 -23.36 35.16 -20.80
CA SER A 340 -22.77 35.59 -22.07
C SER A 340 -23.70 35.21 -23.21
N ASP A 341 -23.87 36.07 -24.22
CA ASP A 341 -24.62 35.81 -25.46
C ASP A 341 -23.71 35.65 -26.70
N ASP A 342 -22.40 35.80 -26.53
CA ASP A 342 -21.39 35.91 -27.58
C ASP A 342 -20.29 34.82 -27.51
N GLU A 343 -20.63 33.65 -26.99
CA GLU A 343 -19.73 32.51 -26.75
C GLU A 343 -18.63 32.72 -25.70
N GLY A 344 -18.86 33.64 -24.76
CA GLY A 344 -18.00 33.95 -23.63
C GLY A 344 -16.97 35.05 -23.89
N ASN A 345 -17.11 35.85 -24.95
CA ASN A 345 -16.23 37.00 -25.20
C ASN A 345 -16.58 38.19 -24.29
N SER A 346 -17.85 38.32 -23.89
CA SER A 346 -18.34 39.26 -22.87
C SER A 346 -19.40 38.62 -21.97
N TRP A 347 -19.52 39.14 -20.75
CA TRP A 347 -20.37 38.60 -19.69
C TRP A 347 -21.15 39.73 -18.99
N THR A 348 -22.40 39.44 -18.63
CA THR A 348 -23.29 40.33 -17.90
C THR A 348 -23.78 39.62 -16.63
N GLU A 349 -23.54 40.23 -15.47
CA GLU A 349 -24.22 39.83 -14.22
C GLU A 349 -25.69 40.26 -14.32
N VAL A 350 -26.60 39.28 -14.27
CA VAL A 350 -28.04 39.49 -14.44
C VAL A 350 -28.79 39.47 -13.11
N SER A 351 -28.24 38.79 -12.10
CA SER A 351 -28.74 38.82 -10.73
C SER A 351 -27.65 38.50 -9.73
N ASP A 352 -27.83 39.01 -8.51
CA ASP A 352 -26.94 38.89 -7.36
C ASP A 352 -27.77 38.78 -6.06
N LEU A 353 -27.10 38.63 -4.92
CA LEU A 353 -27.75 38.61 -3.61
C LEU A 353 -28.61 39.87 -3.32
N SER A 354 -28.26 41.04 -3.87
CA SER A 354 -29.00 42.29 -3.62
C SER A 354 -30.28 42.45 -4.48
N THR A 355 -30.32 41.84 -5.66
CA THR A 355 -31.43 41.92 -6.61
C THR A 355 -32.42 40.74 -6.50
N ALA A 356 -31.92 39.51 -6.32
CA ALA A 356 -32.74 38.31 -6.26
C ALA A 356 -32.90 37.72 -4.85
N GLY A 357 -32.08 38.15 -3.87
CA GLY A 357 -31.99 37.48 -2.57
C GLY A 357 -31.25 36.14 -2.65
N ASN A 358 -31.25 35.37 -1.55
CA ASN A 358 -30.44 34.16 -1.47
C ASN A 358 -31.21 32.92 -1.95
N VAL A 359 -31.16 32.66 -3.25
CA VAL A 359 -31.83 31.49 -3.87
C VAL A 359 -31.16 30.15 -3.55
N LEU A 360 -29.95 30.15 -2.98
CA LEU A 360 -29.25 28.95 -2.48
C LEU A 360 -29.33 28.83 -0.94
N GLY A 361 -30.15 29.67 -0.30
CA GLY A 361 -30.28 29.75 1.15
C GLY A 361 -30.96 28.53 1.78
N TRP A 362 -30.75 28.40 3.10
CA TRP A 362 -31.33 27.34 3.92
C TRP A 362 -32.87 27.43 4.03
N TYR A 363 -33.41 28.62 3.77
CA TYR A 363 -34.82 28.93 3.89
C TYR A 363 -35.40 29.36 2.52
N TYR A 364 -36.44 30.21 2.52
CA TYR A 364 -37.14 30.70 1.35
C TYR A 364 -36.56 32.04 0.81
N GLY A 365 -35.25 32.26 0.96
CA GLY A 365 -34.53 33.42 0.39
C GLY A 365 -34.83 34.78 1.02
N SER A 366 -35.44 34.83 2.22
CA SER A 366 -35.82 36.09 2.88
C SER A 366 -34.62 36.96 3.29
N SER A 367 -34.82 38.28 3.33
CA SER A 367 -33.80 39.27 3.73
C SER A 367 -33.16 38.95 5.10
N GLY A 368 -31.91 38.47 5.08
CA GLY A 368 -31.14 38.06 6.25
C GLY A 368 -30.52 36.66 6.15
N ASP A 369 -30.97 35.82 5.21
CA ASP A 369 -30.34 34.55 4.87
C ASP A 369 -29.17 34.79 3.90
N THR A 370 -27.92 34.59 4.31
CA THR A 370 -26.74 34.89 3.46
C THR A 370 -25.96 33.66 3.01
N GLY A 371 -25.84 32.63 3.86
CA GLY A 371 -25.16 31.38 3.53
C GLY A 371 -26.10 30.34 2.93
N GLY A 372 -25.58 29.16 2.59
CA GLY A 372 -26.37 28.12 1.92
C GLY A 372 -25.66 26.78 1.86
N GLN A 373 -26.08 25.92 0.93
CA GLN A 373 -25.41 24.65 0.63
C GLN A 373 -24.79 24.61 -0.79
N GLY A 374 -24.64 25.75 -1.47
CA GLY A 374 -24.12 25.91 -2.84
C GLY A 374 -22.75 25.28 -3.17
N ILE A 375 -22.02 24.73 -2.18
CA ILE A 375 -20.82 23.91 -2.41
C ILE A 375 -21.12 22.42 -2.56
N TYR A 376 -22.25 21.94 -2.01
CA TYR A 376 -22.72 20.55 -1.96
C TYR A 376 -23.81 20.30 -3.01
N ASP A 377 -24.93 21.02 -2.92
CA ASP A 377 -25.99 21.11 -3.92
C ASP A 377 -25.84 22.41 -4.73
N LEU A 378 -25.79 22.31 -6.05
CA LEU A 378 -25.78 23.46 -6.95
C LEU A 378 -26.19 22.99 -8.34
N ALA A 379 -27.39 23.40 -8.77
CA ALA A 379 -27.99 22.99 -10.03
C ALA A 379 -28.53 24.18 -10.83
N LEU A 380 -28.38 24.14 -12.14
CA LEU A 380 -28.86 25.12 -13.11
C LEU A 380 -29.36 24.36 -14.34
N ALA A 381 -30.52 24.76 -14.88
CA ALA A 381 -31.06 24.19 -16.10
C ALA A 381 -31.70 25.27 -16.96
N VAL A 382 -31.35 25.31 -18.25
CA VAL A 382 -31.91 26.25 -19.23
C VAL A 382 -32.74 25.47 -20.24
N SER A 383 -33.92 26.00 -20.59
CA SER A 383 -34.82 25.32 -21.50
C SER A 383 -34.22 25.19 -22.91
N PRO A 384 -34.21 23.98 -23.52
CA PRO A 384 -33.73 23.79 -24.89
C PRO A 384 -34.69 24.35 -25.96
N LYS A 385 -35.72 25.11 -25.55
CA LYS A 385 -36.74 25.71 -26.43
C LYS A 385 -36.93 27.22 -26.23
N ASP A 386 -36.46 27.75 -25.10
CA ASP A 386 -36.66 29.12 -24.68
C ASP A 386 -35.45 29.53 -23.85
N GLU A 387 -34.61 30.37 -24.44
CA GLU A 387 -33.38 30.93 -23.88
C GLU A 387 -33.64 31.79 -22.62
N ASN A 388 -34.88 32.21 -22.36
CA ASN A 388 -35.23 33.03 -21.20
C ASN A 388 -35.69 32.20 -20.00
N LEU A 389 -36.11 30.94 -20.22
CA LEU A 389 -36.64 30.05 -19.20
C LEU A 389 -35.52 29.23 -18.57
N LEU A 390 -35.20 29.53 -17.32
CA LEU A 390 -34.24 28.75 -16.53
C LEU A 390 -34.77 28.37 -15.16
N PHE A 391 -34.13 27.36 -14.55
CA PHE A 391 -34.37 26.90 -13.19
C PHE A 391 -33.04 26.76 -12.47
N THR A 392 -33.01 27.10 -11.18
CA THR A 392 -31.82 26.94 -10.32
C THR A 392 -32.21 26.20 -9.04
N GLY A 393 -31.27 25.43 -8.49
CA GLY A 393 -31.47 24.56 -7.34
C GLY A 393 -30.32 24.67 -6.33
N GLY A 394 -30.72 24.70 -5.07
CA GLY A 394 -29.90 24.40 -3.89
C GLY A 394 -30.79 23.57 -2.97
N ILE A 395 -31.19 24.10 -1.81
CA ILE A 395 -32.25 23.48 -0.98
C ILE A 395 -33.61 23.40 -1.72
N ASN A 396 -33.98 24.46 -2.44
CA ASN A 396 -35.27 24.59 -3.12
C ASN A 396 -35.07 24.87 -4.62
N ILE A 397 -36.09 24.63 -5.43
CA ILE A 397 -36.07 24.98 -6.87
C ILE A 397 -36.65 26.37 -7.06
N TRP A 398 -35.92 27.21 -7.78
CA TRP A 398 -36.35 28.53 -8.25
C TRP A 398 -36.44 28.54 -9.76
N LYS A 399 -37.27 29.43 -10.30
CA LYS A 399 -37.58 29.56 -11.73
C LYS A 399 -37.41 31.01 -12.15
N SER A 400 -36.93 31.21 -13.37
CA SER A 400 -36.91 32.51 -14.05
C SER A 400 -37.47 32.40 -15.46
N THR A 401 -38.12 33.46 -15.93
CA THR A 401 -38.61 33.63 -17.31
C THR A 401 -37.92 34.78 -18.07
N THR A 402 -36.98 35.47 -17.44
CA THR A 402 -36.15 36.54 -18.01
C THR A 402 -34.65 36.34 -17.72
N MET A 403 -34.13 35.16 -18.07
CA MET A 403 -32.69 34.81 -18.07
C MET A 403 -31.96 34.93 -16.71
N GLY A 404 -32.68 34.80 -15.59
CA GLY A 404 -32.14 34.88 -14.23
C GLY A 404 -32.44 36.20 -13.50
N THR A 405 -33.07 37.18 -14.16
CA THR A 405 -33.44 38.47 -13.53
C THR A 405 -34.72 38.39 -12.66
N ASP A 406 -35.58 37.39 -12.87
CA ASP A 406 -36.85 37.16 -12.16
C ASP A 406 -36.87 35.80 -11.43
N LEU A 407 -36.05 35.63 -10.39
CA LEU A 407 -35.96 34.35 -9.65
C LEU A 407 -37.11 34.16 -8.64
N ASP A 408 -38.15 33.45 -9.06
CA ASP A 408 -39.32 33.08 -8.25
C ASP A 408 -39.17 31.68 -7.61
N LEU A 409 -39.53 31.55 -6.33
CA LEU A 409 -39.58 30.26 -5.63
C LEU A 409 -40.60 29.33 -6.31
N ASN A 410 -40.14 28.20 -6.85
CA ASN A 410 -40.97 27.27 -7.62
C ASN A 410 -41.46 26.08 -6.79
N THR A 411 -40.59 25.49 -5.96
CA THR A 411 -40.93 24.37 -5.06
C THR A 411 -40.48 24.67 -3.65
N HIS A 412 -41.01 23.93 -2.67
CA HIS A 412 -40.47 23.97 -1.31
C HIS A 412 -40.53 22.61 -0.62
N TRP A 413 -39.43 22.21 0.01
CA TRP A 413 -39.25 20.88 0.63
C TRP A 413 -40.22 20.47 1.75
N PHE A 414 -41.11 21.36 2.21
CA PHE A 414 -42.23 21.00 3.11
C PHE A 414 -43.58 21.62 2.69
N GLY A 415 -43.67 22.19 1.48
CA GLY A 415 -44.91 22.81 0.99
C GLY A 415 -45.26 24.17 1.60
N TYR A 416 -44.26 24.98 1.97
CA TYR A 416 -44.46 26.38 2.35
C TYR A 416 -45.18 27.17 1.24
N ASP A 417 -45.96 28.18 1.63
CA ASP A 417 -46.72 29.07 0.72
C ASP A 417 -47.54 28.34 -0.38
N SER A 418 -48.05 27.14 -0.06
CA SER A 418 -48.76 26.27 -1.00
C SER A 418 -47.95 25.89 -2.26
N LYS A 419 -46.62 26.02 -2.23
CA LYS A 419 -45.73 25.60 -3.32
C LYS A 419 -45.72 24.07 -3.45
N PRO A 420 -45.57 23.51 -4.67
CA PRO A 420 -45.36 22.08 -4.86
C PRO A 420 -44.23 21.54 -3.99
N PHE A 421 -44.45 20.38 -3.38
CA PHE A 421 -43.42 19.62 -2.70
C PHE A 421 -42.49 18.97 -3.74
N VAL A 422 -41.20 19.24 -3.59
CA VAL A 422 -40.09 18.46 -4.13
C VAL A 422 -39.07 18.38 -2.99
N HIS A 423 -38.42 17.23 -2.79
CA HIS A 423 -37.46 17.04 -1.70
C HIS A 423 -36.33 18.08 -1.75
N ALA A 424 -35.78 18.40 -0.58
CA ALA A 424 -34.62 19.28 -0.43
C ALA A 424 -33.38 18.72 -1.14
N ASP A 425 -32.34 19.56 -1.25
CA ASP A 425 -30.97 19.19 -1.66
C ASP A 425 -30.90 18.80 -3.14
N ILE A 426 -31.18 19.80 -3.99
CA ILE A 426 -31.26 19.71 -5.46
C ILE A 426 -29.85 19.65 -6.05
N HIS A 427 -29.33 18.43 -6.18
CA HIS A 427 -28.01 18.17 -6.75
C HIS A 427 -27.92 18.34 -8.26
N ASP A 428 -29.01 18.14 -9.01
CA ASP A 428 -29.03 18.33 -10.46
C ASP A 428 -30.44 18.71 -10.98
N LEU A 429 -30.46 19.48 -12.06
CA LEU A 429 -31.65 19.88 -12.80
C LEU A 429 -31.33 19.69 -14.29
N LYS A 430 -32.05 18.81 -15.00
CA LYS A 430 -31.83 18.63 -16.45
C LYS A 430 -33.13 18.49 -17.23
N PHE A 431 -33.20 19.20 -18.34
CA PHE A 431 -34.28 19.03 -19.31
C PHE A 431 -34.10 17.74 -20.11
N SER A 432 -35.21 17.05 -20.38
CA SER A 432 -35.24 15.99 -21.40
C SER A 432 -34.73 16.57 -22.74
N PRO A 433 -34.06 15.79 -23.61
CA PRO A 433 -33.60 16.27 -24.93
C PRO A 433 -34.72 16.86 -25.81
N SER A 434 -35.98 16.44 -25.57
CA SER A 434 -37.16 16.96 -26.27
C SER A 434 -37.71 18.29 -25.71
N GLY A 435 -37.13 18.82 -24.62
CA GLY A 435 -37.62 19.97 -23.87
C GLY A 435 -39.08 19.83 -23.39
N LYS A 436 -39.57 18.61 -23.16
CA LYS A 436 -40.96 18.35 -22.70
C LYS A 436 -41.08 18.12 -21.20
N ARG A 437 -39.95 17.81 -20.54
CA ARG A 437 -39.85 17.59 -19.10
C ARG A 437 -38.57 18.23 -18.59
N LEU A 438 -38.63 18.76 -17.38
CA LEU A 438 -37.48 19.06 -16.52
C LEU A 438 -37.49 18.04 -15.39
N TYR A 439 -36.35 17.44 -15.11
CA TYR A 439 -36.12 16.54 -13.99
C TYR A 439 -35.32 17.28 -12.91
N ALA A 440 -35.63 16.99 -11.65
CA ALA A 440 -34.85 17.38 -10.49
C ALA A 440 -34.37 16.12 -9.77
N CYS A 441 -33.06 16.05 -9.53
CA CYS A 441 -32.40 14.97 -8.80
C CYS A 441 -31.96 15.51 -7.44
N ASN A 442 -32.27 14.79 -6.38
CA ASN A 442 -32.03 15.21 -5.01
C ASN A 442 -31.85 14.01 -4.07
N ASP A 443 -31.53 14.27 -2.81
CA ASP A 443 -31.34 13.20 -1.81
C ASP A 443 -32.61 12.36 -1.59
N GLY A 444 -33.78 12.93 -1.88
CA GLY A 444 -35.06 12.23 -1.91
C GLY A 444 -35.34 11.40 -3.16
N GLY A 445 -34.47 11.42 -4.17
CA GLY A 445 -34.61 10.68 -5.43
C GLY A 445 -34.80 11.57 -6.66
N ILE A 446 -35.87 11.35 -7.43
CA ILE A 446 -36.10 12.02 -8.72
C ILE A 446 -37.55 12.50 -8.82
N SER A 447 -37.73 13.80 -9.06
CA SER A 447 -39.01 14.41 -9.41
C SER A 447 -38.96 15.02 -10.82
N PHE A 448 -40.11 15.24 -11.46
CA PHE A 448 -40.16 15.94 -12.74
C PHE A 448 -41.38 16.85 -12.90
N THR A 449 -41.26 17.84 -13.77
CA THR A 449 -42.36 18.68 -14.25
C THR A 449 -42.47 18.58 -15.77
N ALA A 450 -43.70 18.63 -16.32
CA ALA A 450 -43.98 18.67 -17.75
C ALA A 450 -44.62 19.98 -18.23
N ASN A 451 -44.81 20.94 -17.32
CA ASN A 451 -45.52 22.19 -17.54
C ASN A 451 -44.73 23.40 -17.00
N ASN A 452 -43.41 23.35 -17.16
CA ASN A 452 -42.47 24.41 -16.76
C ASN A 452 -42.64 24.82 -15.28
N GLY A 453 -42.71 23.83 -14.39
CA GLY A 453 -42.72 24.02 -12.94
C GLY A 453 -44.06 24.41 -12.34
N ALA A 454 -45.18 24.33 -13.07
CA ALA A 454 -46.49 24.58 -12.45
C ALA A 454 -46.92 23.42 -11.54
N ASP A 455 -46.67 22.17 -11.95
CA ASP A 455 -46.85 20.97 -11.13
C ASP A 455 -45.60 20.08 -11.21
N TRP A 456 -45.36 19.32 -10.15
CA TRP A 456 -44.28 18.34 -10.03
C TRP A 456 -44.82 16.95 -9.71
N THR A 457 -44.10 15.91 -10.13
CA THR A 457 -44.44 14.50 -9.90
C THR A 457 -43.21 13.73 -9.49
N ASP A 458 -43.28 13.07 -8.35
CA ASP A 458 -42.25 12.16 -7.85
C ASP A 458 -42.20 10.85 -8.67
N LEU A 459 -40.99 10.40 -8.99
CA LEU A 459 -40.68 9.16 -9.71
C LEU A 459 -39.85 8.17 -8.86
N THR A 460 -39.60 8.50 -7.59
CA THR A 460 -38.69 7.75 -6.71
C THR A 460 -39.20 6.35 -6.37
N ASN A 461 -40.52 6.16 -6.30
CA ASN A 461 -41.09 4.87 -5.91
C ASN A 461 -40.65 3.72 -6.84
N GLY A 462 -39.87 2.78 -6.28
CA GLY A 462 -39.38 1.58 -6.97
C GLY A 462 -37.91 1.60 -7.41
N ILE A 463 -37.17 2.72 -7.26
CA ILE A 463 -35.76 2.79 -7.70
C ILE A 463 -34.76 2.16 -6.70
N ASN A 464 -35.18 1.89 -5.46
CA ASN A 464 -34.41 1.20 -4.42
C ASN A 464 -33.00 1.77 -4.20
N ILE A 465 -32.91 3.08 -3.88
CA ILE A 465 -31.64 3.78 -3.57
C ILE A 465 -31.53 4.27 -2.11
N THR A 466 -32.59 4.17 -1.31
CA THR A 466 -32.65 4.75 0.04
C THR A 466 -31.57 4.17 0.97
N GLN A 467 -30.95 5.04 1.76
CA GLN A 467 -29.87 4.72 2.71
C GLN A 467 -30.42 4.50 4.12
N PHE A 468 -30.84 3.28 4.44
CA PHE A 468 -31.40 2.97 5.76
C PHE A 468 -30.33 2.70 6.83
N TYR A 469 -30.50 3.33 7.98
CA TYR A 469 -29.74 3.09 9.20
C TYR A 469 -30.33 1.94 10.03
N ARG A 470 -31.65 1.87 10.11
CA ARG A 470 -32.39 0.95 10.99
C ARG A 470 -33.71 0.55 10.35
N LEU A 471 -34.25 -0.59 10.73
CA LEU A 471 -35.63 -0.99 10.43
C LEU A 471 -36.29 -1.61 11.65
N SER A 472 -37.62 -1.60 11.67
CA SER A 472 -38.41 -2.43 12.56
C SER A 472 -39.75 -2.85 11.96
N SER A 473 -40.29 -3.99 12.40
CA SER A 473 -41.54 -4.56 11.89
C SER A 473 -42.44 -5.17 12.98
N SER A 474 -43.75 -5.25 12.69
CA SER A 474 -44.72 -5.83 13.64
C SER A 474 -44.76 -7.36 13.57
N ASP A 475 -44.61 -8.03 14.71
CA ASP A 475 -44.80 -9.48 14.85
C ASP A 475 -46.17 -9.94 14.33
N SER A 476 -47.25 -9.26 14.75
CA SER A 476 -48.62 -9.64 14.40
C SER A 476 -49.08 -9.13 13.04
N TYR A 477 -48.39 -8.14 12.48
CA TYR A 477 -48.72 -7.49 11.21
C TYR A 477 -47.44 -7.32 10.36
N PRO A 478 -46.86 -8.43 9.86
CA PRO A 478 -45.54 -8.44 9.23
C PRO A 478 -45.43 -7.58 7.98
N SER A 479 -46.55 -7.20 7.35
CA SER A 479 -46.60 -6.24 6.24
C SER A 479 -46.36 -4.78 6.66
N VAL A 480 -46.30 -4.49 7.97
CA VAL A 480 -45.96 -3.19 8.52
C VAL A 480 -44.48 -3.17 8.88
N ILE A 481 -43.72 -2.40 8.10
CA ILE A 481 -42.27 -2.20 8.23
C ILE A 481 -42.03 -0.70 8.31
N ILE A 482 -41.12 -0.26 9.18
CA ILE A 482 -40.59 1.11 9.22
C ILE A 482 -39.08 1.03 9.11
N ALA A 483 -38.47 2.01 8.46
CA ALA A 483 -37.03 2.16 8.42
C ALA A 483 -36.63 3.65 8.48
N GLY A 484 -35.61 3.96 9.28
CA GLY A 484 -35.00 5.28 9.36
C GLY A 484 -33.89 5.41 8.32
N ALA A 485 -33.94 6.46 7.50
CA ALA A 485 -33.01 6.72 6.41
C ALA A 485 -32.24 8.03 6.60
N GLN A 486 -31.00 8.05 6.13
CA GLN A 486 -30.24 9.28 5.93
C GLN A 486 -30.97 10.22 4.95
N ASP A 487 -31.03 11.52 5.30
CA ASP A 487 -31.58 12.67 4.55
C ASP A 487 -33.08 12.56 4.16
N ASN A 488 -33.65 11.35 4.20
CA ASN A 488 -34.98 10.96 3.73
C ASN A 488 -35.97 10.67 4.87
N GLY A 489 -35.52 10.83 6.11
CA GLY A 489 -36.36 10.69 7.29
C GLY A 489 -36.75 9.25 7.62
N SER A 490 -37.87 9.07 8.31
CA SER A 490 -38.43 7.72 8.49
C SER A 490 -39.40 7.42 7.37
N SER A 491 -39.29 6.24 6.77
CA SER A 491 -40.24 5.71 5.79
C SER A 491 -40.88 4.42 6.31
N GLY A 492 -42.11 4.12 5.90
CA GLY A 492 -42.76 2.87 6.30
C GLY A 492 -43.66 2.27 5.24
N LEU A 493 -43.58 0.96 5.10
CA LEU A 493 -44.53 0.13 4.36
C LEU A 493 -45.78 -0.01 5.23
N ILE A 494 -46.84 0.72 4.89
CA ILE A 494 -48.11 0.72 5.61
C ILE A 494 -49.24 0.53 4.59
N ASP A 495 -50.14 -0.41 4.87
CA ASP A 495 -51.21 -0.83 3.95
C ASP A 495 -50.70 -1.29 2.57
N GLY A 496 -49.50 -1.88 2.51
CA GLY A 496 -48.86 -2.34 1.28
C GLY A 496 -48.23 -1.24 0.42
N THR A 497 -48.12 -0.02 0.93
CA THR A 497 -47.48 1.13 0.24
C THR A 497 -46.40 1.76 1.11
N TRP A 498 -45.24 2.07 0.53
CA TRP A 498 -44.22 2.87 1.22
C TRP A 498 -44.70 4.33 1.32
N LYS A 499 -44.62 4.89 2.52
CA LYS A 499 -45.03 6.26 2.85
C LYS A 499 -43.90 6.93 3.62
N HIS A 500 -43.62 8.20 3.32
CA HIS A 500 -42.77 9.04 4.17
C HIS A 500 -43.52 9.34 5.48
N LEU A 501 -42.83 9.24 6.62
CA LEU A 501 -43.44 9.30 7.96
C LEU A 501 -42.94 10.49 8.81
N SER A 502 -41.69 10.92 8.62
CA SER A 502 -41.12 12.09 9.32
C SER A 502 -39.89 12.60 8.58
N ALA A 503 -39.67 13.91 8.53
CA ALA A 503 -38.53 14.55 7.86
C ALA A 503 -37.21 14.54 8.69
N GLY A 504 -36.13 15.10 8.11
CA GLY A 504 -34.76 15.09 8.65
C GLY A 504 -34.06 13.76 8.37
N ASP A 505 -32.96 13.43 9.05
CA ASP A 505 -32.47 12.04 9.07
C ASP A 505 -33.34 11.16 9.96
N GLY A 506 -33.84 10.04 9.44
CA GLY A 506 -34.46 8.98 10.24
C GLY A 506 -33.40 8.05 10.82
N MET A 507 -33.40 7.88 12.14
CA MET A 507 -32.45 7.04 12.86
C MET A 507 -33.10 5.73 13.33
N GLU A 508 -33.11 5.47 14.63
CA GLU A 508 -33.73 4.28 15.22
C GLU A 508 -35.26 4.36 15.16
N CYS A 509 -35.92 3.24 14.86
CA CYS A 509 -37.37 3.18 14.68
C CYS A 509 -37.94 1.86 15.18
N LEU A 510 -39.17 1.87 15.69
CA LEU A 510 -39.80 0.69 16.30
C LEU A 510 -41.27 0.60 15.93
N VAL A 511 -41.75 -0.60 15.62
CA VAL A 511 -43.20 -0.89 15.49
C VAL A 511 -43.63 -1.70 16.71
N HIS A 512 -44.75 -1.34 17.35
CA HIS A 512 -45.25 -2.11 18.49
C HIS A 512 -45.74 -3.50 18.02
N PRO A 513 -45.24 -4.62 18.60
CA PRO A 513 -45.33 -5.94 18.00
C PRO A 513 -46.76 -6.42 17.73
N THR A 514 -47.72 -6.04 18.59
CA THR A 514 -49.14 -6.38 18.45
C THR A 514 -50.06 -5.21 18.09
N ASN A 515 -49.52 -4.00 17.84
CA ASN A 515 -50.33 -2.82 17.52
C ASN A 515 -49.63 -1.97 16.43
N PRO A 516 -49.94 -2.18 15.14
CA PRO A 516 -49.26 -1.52 14.03
C PRO A 516 -49.58 -0.02 13.94
N GLN A 517 -50.60 0.46 14.66
CA GLN A 517 -50.90 1.90 14.77
C GLN A 517 -49.95 2.62 15.73
N ARG A 518 -49.30 1.90 16.65
CA ARG A 518 -48.31 2.44 17.58
C ARG A 518 -46.91 2.24 17.02
N ILE A 519 -46.34 3.33 16.55
CA ILE A 519 -45.02 3.35 15.92
C ILE A 519 -44.16 4.43 16.54
N TYR A 520 -42.85 4.26 16.45
CA TYR A 520 -41.87 5.19 16.97
C TYR A 520 -40.79 5.46 15.93
N THR A 521 -40.37 6.71 15.85
CA THR A 521 -39.33 7.20 14.94
C THR A 521 -38.35 8.07 15.73
N SER A 522 -37.17 8.31 15.19
CA SER A 522 -36.21 9.23 15.78
C SER A 522 -35.39 9.95 14.72
N ILE A 523 -34.80 11.07 15.14
CA ILE A 523 -33.83 11.84 14.36
C ILE A 523 -32.47 11.83 15.06
N TYR A 524 -31.46 12.37 14.38
CA TYR A 524 -30.09 12.50 14.89
C TYR A 524 -30.02 13.05 16.33
N TYR A 525 -28.98 12.64 17.06
CA TYR A 525 -28.70 13.10 18.43
C TYR A 525 -29.83 12.85 19.45
N GLY A 526 -30.64 11.81 19.24
CA GLY A 526 -31.49 11.21 20.26
C GLY A 526 -32.76 12.01 20.56
N THR A 527 -33.47 12.46 19.52
CA THR A 527 -34.85 12.94 19.68
C THR A 527 -35.80 11.90 19.11
N PHE A 528 -36.71 11.41 19.95
CA PHE A 528 -37.62 10.32 19.63
C PHE A 528 -39.07 10.79 19.65
N TYR A 529 -39.87 10.20 18.76
CA TYR A 529 -41.27 10.48 18.58
C TYR A 529 -42.11 9.19 18.67
N ARG A 530 -43.38 9.36 19.03
CA ARG A 530 -44.39 8.28 19.01
C ARG A 530 -45.62 8.73 18.23
N SER A 531 -46.09 7.88 17.33
CA SER A 531 -47.45 7.94 16.80
C SER A 531 -48.32 6.85 17.44
N ASN A 532 -49.63 7.09 17.54
CA ASN A 532 -50.63 6.09 17.91
C ASN A 532 -51.69 5.90 16.80
N ASN A 533 -51.43 6.43 15.60
CA ASN A 533 -52.33 6.39 14.44
C ASN A 533 -51.56 6.15 13.13
N GLY A 534 -50.59 5.22 13.15
CA GLY A 534 -49.92 4.72 11.96
C GLY A 534 -49.05 5.77 11.25
N GLY A 535 -48.52 6.75 11.98
CA GLY A 535 -47.63 7.78 11.45
C GLY A 535 -48.31 9.04 10.92
N GLN A 536 -49.62 9.19 11.08
CA GLN A 536 -50.30 10.42 10.67
C GLN A 536 -49.98 11.60 11.59
N ASN A 537 -49.85 11.37 12.91
CA ASN A 537 -49.50 12.39 13.91
C ASN A 537 -48.47 11.85 14.91
N TYR A 538 -47.62 12.74 15.42
CA TYR A 538 -46.55 12.39 16.37
C TYR A 538 -46.59 13.22 17.65
N SER A 539 -46.05 12.65 18.73
CA SER A 539 -45.67 13.35 19.95
C SER A 539 -44.20 13.11 20.24
N THR A 540 -43.43 14.16 20.53
CA THR A 540 -42.04 14.03 21.01
C THR A 540 -42.04 13.41 22.40
N ILE A 541 -41.38 12.27 22.58
CA ILE A 541 -41.43 11.50 23.83
C ILE A 541 -40.20 11.70 24.73
N ILE A 542 -39.02 11.89 24.12
CA ILE A 542 -37.75 12.21 24.80
C ILE A 542 -36.79 12.90 23.81
N THR A 543 -35.93 13.75 24.36
CA THR A 543 -34.95 14.60 23.65
C THR A 543 -33.68 14.74 24.47
N ARG A 544 -32.57 15.15 23.83
CA ARG A 544 -31.35 15.65 24.51
C ARG A 544 -31.63 16.71 25.57
N LYS A 545 -32.62 17.60 25.37
CA LYS A 545 -32.97 18.65 26.35
C LYS A 545 -33.66 18.08 27.60
N THR A 546 -34.44 17.01 27.46
CA THR A 546 -35.15 16.37 28.58
C THR A 546 -34.25 15.43 29.39
N THR A 547 -33.21 14.85 28.79
CA THR A 547 -32.22 14.03 29.50
C THR A 547 -31.08 14.87 30.09
N GLY A 548 -30.70 15.95 29.41
CA GLY A 548 -29.48 16.71 29.73
C GLY A 548 -28.20 16.04 29.23
N GLU A 549 -28.32 14.97 28.46
CA GLU A 549 -27.21 14.12 28.01
C GLU A 549 -26.95 14.27 26.51
N ASN A 550 -25.70 14.06 26.09
CA ASN A 550 -25.39 13.90 24.67
C ASN A 550 -25.92 12.55 24.14
N SER A 551 -26.08 12.43 22.82
CA SER A 551 -26.57 11.21 22.18
C SER A 551 -25.82 10.97 20.87
N GLY A 552 -25.78 9.72 20.39
CA GLY A 552 -25.14 9.35 19.13
C GLY A 552 -25.88 9.87 17.90
N TRP A 553 -25.22 9.82 16.74
CA TRP A 553 -25.83 10.07 15.44
C TRP A 553 -27.08 9.17 15.27
N VAL A 554 -26.86 7.84 15.29
CA VAL A 554 -27.89 6.84 15.61
C VAL A 554 -27.85 6.60 17.12
N THR A 555 -28.96 6.88 17.82
CA THR A 555 -29.09 6.68 19.27
C THR A 555 -29.96 5.44 19.53
N PRO A 556 -29.47 4.40 20.25
CA PRO A 556 -30.20 3.14 20.40
C PRO A 556 -31.47 3.27 21.25
N PHE A 557 -32.50 2.54 20.85
CA PHE A 557 -33.83 2.60 21.42
C PHE A 557 -34.58 1.30 21.15
N VAL A 558 -35.14 0.69 22.20
CA VAL A 558 -35.72 -0.66 22.14
C VAL A 558 -37.02 -0.76 22.95
N LEU A 559 -37.90 -1.64 22.49
CA LEU A 559 -39.02 -2.16 23.27
C LEU A 559 -38.54 -3.32 24.15
N ASN A 560 -39.05 -3.44 25.37
CA ASN A 560 -38.85 -4.64 26.16
C ASN A 560 -39.61 -5.81 25.48
N PRO A 561 -38.93 -6.92 25.13
CA PRO A 561 -39.50 -8.01 24.34
C PRO A 561 -40.62 -8.78 25.06
N SER A 562 -40.61 -8.80 26.40
CA SER A 562 -41.63 -9.47 27.23
C SER A 562 -42.77 -8.53 27.64
N ASN A 563 -42.53 -7.21 27.62
CA ASN A 563 -43.50 -6.17 27.96
C ASN A 563 -43.35 -4.92 27.06
N PRO A 564 -43.95 -4.90 25.86
CA PRO A 564 -43.85 -3.78 24.92
C PRO A 564 -44.51 -2.46 25.36
N SER A 565 -45.06 -2.38 26.59
CA SER A 565 -45.37 -1.10 27.23
C SER A 565 -44.15 -0.45 27.92
N THR A 566 -43.00 -1.13 27.95
CA THR A 566 -41.74 -0.59 28.47
C THR A 566 -40.77 -0.32 27.32
N LEU A 567 -40.22 0.88 27.27
CA LEU A 567 -39.19 1.31 26.32
C LEU A 567 -37.92 1.74 27.04
N LEU A 568 -36.78 1.51 26.40
CA LEU A 568 -35.47 1.96 26.85
C LEU A 568 -34.78 2.72 25.73
N CYS A 569 -34.09 3.83 26.03
CA CYS A 569 -33.19 4.50 25.10
C CYS A 569 -31.81 4.73 25.74
N GLY A 570 -30.78 4.85 24.90
CA GLY A 570 -29.40 5.02 25.34
C GLY A 570 -28.78 6.31 24.86
N HIS A 571 -28.72 7.31 25.74
CA HIS A 571 -28.03 8.58 25.49
C HIS A 571 -26.55 8.44 25.87
N GLN A 572 -26.11 9.08 26.97
CA GLN A 572 -24.87 8.68 27.66
C GLN A 572 -25.17 7.58 28.67
N ASN A 573 -26.39 7.59 29.23
CA ASN A 573 -26.91 6.58 30.13
C ASN A 573 -28.17 5.91 29.56
N VAL A 574 -28.61 4.84 30.23
CA VAL A 574 -29.85 4.14 29.93
C VAL A 574 -31.01 4.85 30.62
N TRP A 575 -32.04 5.18 29.84
CA TRP A 575 -33.30 5.75 30.32
C TRP A 575 -34.44 4.78 30.03
N ILE A 576 -35.43 4.71 30.93
CA ILE A 576 -36.58 3.81 30.82
C ILE A 576 -37.92 4.56 30.92
N ASN A 577 -38.92 4.10 30.17
CA ASN A 577 -40.31 4.55 30.24
C ASN A 577 -41.23 3.32 30.29
N ARG A 578 -41.97 3.15 31.39
CA ARG A 578 -42.86 1.99 31.62
C ARG A 578 -44.32 2.23 31.17
N ARG A 579 -44.56 3.24 30.33
CA ARG A 579 -45.89 3.69 29.89
C ARG A 579 -45.93 3.97 28.38
N GLY A 580 -45.34 3.10 27.58
CA GLY A 580 -45.41 3.15 26.12
C GLY A 580 -44.88 4.45 25.51
N GLY A 581 -43.94 5.13 26.18
CA GLY A 581 -43.40 6.43 25.73
C GLY A 581 -44.23 7.64 26.15
N ASP A 582 -45.06 7.55 27.18
CA ASP A 582 -45.79 8.72 27.68
C ASP A 582 -44.85 9.85 28.14
N VAL A 583 -45.18 11.07 27.72
CA VAL A 583 -44.32 12.26 27.88
C VAL A 583 -44.07 12.54 29.37
N GLY A 584 -42.81 12.80 29.73
CA GLY A 584 -42.41 13.07 31.12
C GLY A 584 -42.42 11.85 32.05
N GLN A 585 -42.60 10.63 31.54
CA GLN A 585 -42.55 9.37 32.31
C GLN A 585 -41.21 8.61 32.16
N TRP A 586 -40.17 9.31 31.70
CA TRP A 586 -38.82 8.78 31.56
C TRP A 586 -38.04 8.89 32.87
N SER A 587 -37.19 7.90 33.15
CA SER A 587 -36.29 7.90 34.31
C SER A 587 -34.93 7.34 33.92
N LYS A 588 -33.85 7.99 34.37
CA LYS A 588 -32.49 7.47 34.21
C LYS A 588 -32.29 6.27 35.13
N ILE A 589 -31.74 5.18 34.62
CA ILE A 589 -31.45 3.94 35.37
C ILE A 589 -30.00 3.50 35.27
N SER A 590 -29.08 4.34 34.77
CA SER A 590 -27.65 4.09 34.87
C SER A 590 -26.87 5.39 35.11
N ASP A 591 -25.64 5.27 35.61
CA ASP A 591 -24.69 6.37 35.64
C ASP A 591 -23.28 5.86 35.36
N PHE A 592 -22.89 5.85 34.07
CA PHE A 592 -21.62 5.29 33.62
C PHE A 592 -20.44 6.26 33.76
N GLY A 593 -20.67 7.51 34.20
CA GLY A 593 -19.61 8.51 34.40
C GLY A 593 -18.81 8.90 33.15
N SER A 594 -19.23 8.46 31.95
CA SER A 594 -18.51 8.65 30.68
C SER A 594 -19.15 9.75 29.84
N SER A 595 -18.33 10.46 29.07
CA SER A 595 -18.80 11.37 28.03
C SER A 595 -19.24 10.63 26.76
N GLN A 596 -18.86 9.36 26.59
CA GLN A 596 -19.23 8.53 25.44
C GLN A 596 -20.73 8.26 25.43
N VAL A 597 -21.29 8.25 24.23
CA VAL A 597 -22.69 7.93 23.95
C VAL A 597 -22.86 6.43 23.68
N LEU A 598 -24.01 5.88 24.06
CA LEU A 598 -24.34 4.48 23.83
C LEU A 598 -24.60 4.21 22.35
N LYS A 599 -24.26 2.99 21.93
CA LYS A 599 -24.35 2.49 20.55
C LYS A 599 -25.39 1.37 20.40
N ALA A 600 -25.57 0.54 21.43
CA ALA A 600 -26.59 -0.51 21.47
C ALA A 600 -27.14 -0.71 22.90
N ILE A 601 -28.39 -1.16 22.99
CA ILE A 601 -29.05 -1.64 24.21
C ILE A 601 -29.77 -2.94 23.84
N ALA A 602 -29.74 -3.94 24.72
CA ALA A 602 -30.56 -5.14 24.62
C ALA A 602 -31.17 -5.51 25.98
N VAL A 603 -32.41 -6.00 25.99
CA VAL A 603 -33.10 -6.52 27.18
C VAL A 603 -33.31 -8.01 26.99
N ALA A 604 -33.01 -8.82 28.00
CA ALA A 604 -33.16 -10.27 27.89
C ALA A 604 -34.63 -10.69 27.69
N PRO A 605 -34.96 -11.53 26.69
CA PRO A 605 -36.33 -11.98 26.47
C PRO A 605 -36.93 -12.81 27.61
N SER A 606 -36.10 -13.50 28.39
CA SER A 606 -36.51 -14.35 29.52
C SER A 606 -36.57 -13.62 30.86
N ASP A 607 -35.85 -12.50 31.05
CA ASP A 607 -35.89 -11.69 32.27
C ASP A 607 -35.72 -10.19 31.99
N SER A 608 -36.78 -9.41 32.26
CA SER A 608 -36.79 -7.95 32.10
C SER A 608 -35.81 -7.19 33.00
N ASN A 609 -35.26 -7.82 34.03
CA ASN A 609 -34.27 -7.20 34.92
C ASN A 609 -32.86 -7.25 34.33
N VAL A 610 -32.61 -8.12 33.34
CA VAL A 610 -31.30 -8.26 32.71
C VAL A 610 -31.23 -7.40 31.46
N ILE A 611 -30.39 -6.35 31.53
CA ILE A 611 -30.27 -5.32 30.49
C ILE A 611 -28.79 -5.10 30.20
N TYR A 612 -28.44 -5.15 28.92
CA TYR A 612 -27.11 -4.85 28.40
C TYR A 612 -27.11 -3.52 27.67
N ALA A 613 -26.03 -2.74 27.80
CA ALA A 613 -25.83 -1.50 27.08
C ALA A 613 -24.34 -1.32 26.76
N CYS A 614 -24.00 -0.89 25.54
CA CYS A 614 -22.61 -0.58 25.20
C CYS A 614 -22.47 0.80 24.57
N ASN A 615 -21.29 1.41 24.75
CA ASN A 615 -20.78 2.43 23.83
C ASN A 615 -19.83 1.75 22.82
N THR A 616 -18.97 2.50 22.12
CA THR A 616 -18.04 1.90 21.13
C THR A 616 -16.93 1.06 21.75
N THR A 617 -16.56 1.27 23.01
CA THR A 617 -15.43 0.58 23.68
C THR A 617 -15.86 -0.28 24.86
N THR A 618 -16.96 0.04 25.54
CA THR A 618 -17.31 -0.57 26.83
C THR A 618 -18.73 -1.14 26.81
N LEU A 619 -18.89 -2.34 27.38
CA LEU A 619 -20.17 -3.03 27.56
C LEU A 619 -20.49 -3.17 29.04
N PHE A 620 -21.73 -2.80 29.38
CA PHE A 620 -22.27 -2.86 30.73
C PHE A 620 -23.48 -3.80 30.79
N VAL A 621 -23.68 -4.43 31.95
CA VAL A 621 -24.85 -5.25 32.27
C VAL A 621 -25.41 -4.90 33.65
N THR A 622 -26.73 -4.90 33.78
CA THR A 622 -27.45 -4.96 35.05
C THR A 622 -28.24 -6.27 35.10
N TYR A 623 -28.39 -6.85 36.30
CA TYR A 623 -29.21 -8.04 36.57
C TYR A 623 -30.40 -7.73 37.50
N ASP A 624 -30.61 -6.46 37.87
CA ASP A 624 -31.58 -6.01 38.86
C ASP A 624 -32.46 -4.85 38.36
N GLY A 625 -32.62 -4.73 37.04
CA GLY A 625 -33.48 -3.73 36.40
C GLY A 625 -32.89 -2.32 36.40
N GLY A 626 -31.57 -2.20 36.57
CA GLY A 626 -30.83 -0.94 36.54
C GLY A 626 -30.58 -0.32 37.92
N LEU A 627 -30.55 -1.10 39.00
CA LEU A 627 -30.11 -0.60 40.31
C LEU A 627 -28.57 -0.66 40.42
N ASN A 628 -27.95 -1.73 39.91
CA ASN A 628 -26.50 -1.89 39.83
C ASN A 628 -26.08 -2.26 38.40
N TRP A 629 -24.95 -1.69 37.94
CA TRP A 629 -24.36 -1.97 36.63
C TRP A 629 -22.91 -2.39 36.75
N ASN A 630 -22.54 -3.43 36.00
CA ASN A 630 -21.19 -3.99 35.94
C ASN A 630 -20.61 -3.80 34.54
N ASN A 631 -19.34 -3.38 34.44
CA ASN A 631 -18.58 -3.42 33.19
C ASN A 631 -18.06 -4.85 32.97
N ILE A 632 -18.43 -5.49 31.87
CA ILE A 632 -18.06 -6.88 31.55
C ILE A 632 -17.11 -6.99 30.36
N LEU A 633 -16.86 -5.89 29.63
CA LEU A 633 -15.89 -5.84 28.53
C LEU A 633 -15.44 -4.39 28.29
N THR A 634 -14.13 -4.20 28.13
CA THR A 634 -13.53 -2.96 27.61
C THR A 634 -12.62 -3.30 26.42
N SER A 635 -13.12 -3.06 25.21
CA SER A 635 -12.48 -3.28 23.92
C SER A 635 -11.54 -2.13 23.54
N GLY A 636 -10.35 -2.45 23.02
CA GLY A 636 -9.37 -1.48 22.52
C GLY A 636 -9.09 -1.51 21.00
N SER A 637 -9.58 -2.51 20.28
CA SER A 637 -9.09 -2.87 18.93
C SER A 637 -10.12 -2.74 17.79
N SER A 638 -11.41 -2.74 18.10
CA SER A 638 -12.52 -2.47 17.16
C SER A 638 -13.76 -2.04 17.95
N SER A 639 -14.61 -1.26 17.31
CA SER A 639 -15.75 -0.59 17.95
C SER A 639 -16.94 -1.54 18.08
N LEU A 640 -17.47 -1.73 19.30
CA LEU A 640 -18.73 -2.45 19.51
C LEU A 640 -19.86 -1.79 18.71
N THR A 641 -20.70 -2.59 18.05
CA THR A 641 -21.78 -2.12 17.17
C THR A 641 -23.17 -2.58 17.57
N TYR A 642 -23.33 -3.82 18.05
CA TYR A 642 -24.63 -4.42 18.33
C TYR A 642 -24.53 -5.51 19.40
N ILE A 643 -25.68 -5.84 20.03
CA ILE A 643 -25.81 -6.83 21.09
C ILE A 643 -27.09 -7.64 20.83
N VAL A 644 -27.03 -8.97 20.91
CA VAL A 644 -28.21 -9.84 20.97
C VAL A 644 -28.10 -10.78 22.17
N VAL A 645 -29.22 -11.02 22.86
CA VAL A 645 -29.30 -11.85 24.08
C VAL A 645 -29.95 -13.19 23.74
N ASP A 646 -29.45 -14.29 24.32
CA ASP A 646 -30.08 -15.61 24.22
C ASP A 646 -31.52 -15.54 24.78
N PRO A 647 -32.54 -15.97 24.00
CA PRO A 647 -33.94 -15.83 24.40
C PRO A 647 -34.36 -16.73 25.57
N LYS A 648 -33.49 -17.63 26.03
CA LYS A 648 -33.71 -18.54 27.16
C LYS A 648 -32.74 -18.24 28.32
N ARG A 649 -31.48 -17.92 28.02
CA ARG A 649 -30.41 -17.66 28.99
C ARG A 649 -30.07 -16.16 29.09
N PRO A 650 -30.63 -15.42 30.06
CA PRO A 650 -30.47 -13.97 30.11
C PRO A 650 -29.01 -13.52 30.31
N GLU A 651 -28.15 -14.36 30.89
CA GLU A 651 -26.72 -14.14 31.09
C GLU A 651 -25.86 -14.26 29.81
N ARG A 652 -26.37 -14.92 28.77
CA ARG A 652 -25.64 -15.21 27.52
C ARG A 652 -25.97 -14.21 26.43
N ILE A 653 -24.93 -13.69 25.78
CA ILE A 653 -25.05 -12.70 24.70
C ILE A 653 -24.06 -12.96 23.57
N TRP A 654 -24.34 -12.36 22.42
CA TRP A 654 -23.38 -12.16 21.35
C TRP A 654 -23.28 -10.68 21.00
N VAL A 655 -22.07 -10.22 20.67
CA VAL A 655 -21.78 -8.84 20.30
C VAL A 655 -21.00 -8.76 19.00
N THR A 656 -21.26 -7.73 18.21
CA THR A 656 -20.52 -7.42 16.99
C THR A 656 -19.60 -6.23 17.15
N LYS A 657 -18.54 -6.21 16.34
CA LYS A 657 -17.50 -5.19 16.33
C LYS A 657 -17.19 -4.77 14.88
N SER A 658 -17.18 -3.46 14.65
CA SER A 658 -16.85 -2.83 13.38
C SER A 658 -15.43 -2.25 13.39
N GLY A 659 -14.75 -2.39 12.26
CA GLY A 659 -13.36 -2.02 12.07
C GLY A 659 -12.61 -3.02 11.19
N PHE A 660 -11.36 -2.69 10.84
CA PHE A 660 -10.50 -3.49 9.95
C PHE A 660 -9.43 -4.29 10.73
N THR A 661 -9.76 -4.74 11.94
CA THR A 661 -8.91 -5.64 12.75
C THR A 661 -9.28 -7.10 12.50
N LEU A 662 -8.33 -7.88 11.97
CA LEU A 662 -8.53 -9.29 11.64
C LEU A 662 -8.97 -10.09 12.88
N SER A 663 -9.93 -11.00 12.70
CA SER A 663 -10.47 -11.89 13.75
C SER A 663 -11.03 -11.18 15.00
N ASP A 664 -11.35 -9.88 14.95
CA ASP A 664 -12.01 -9.15 16.03
C ASP A 664 -13.34 -8.55 15.55
N LYS A 665 -14.35 -9.43 15.36
CA LYS A 665 -15.62 -9.14 14.68
C LYS A 665 -16.85 -9.56 15.46
N VAL A 666 -16.89 -10.80 15.96
CA VAL A 666 -18.06 -11.37 16.65
C VAL A 666 -17.56 -12.16 17.86
N TRP A 667 -18.15 -11.86 19.01
CA TRP A 667 -17.80 -12.49 20.29
C TRP A 667 -19.07 -12.93 21.01
N GLU A 668 -19.01 -14.11 21.61
CA GLU A 668 -20.00 -14.62 22.57
C GLU A 668 -19.51 -14.36 23.99
N TYR A 669 -20.45 -14.08 24.90
CA TYR A 669 -20.26 -14.22 26.33
C TYR A 669 -21.23 -15.28 26.83
N ASP A 670 -20.71 -16.38 27.39
CA ASP A 670 -21.51 -17.55 27.78
C ASP A 670 -22.20 -17.41 29.16
N GLY A 671 -21.94 -16.30 29.85
CA GLY A 671 -22.31 -16.02 31.25
C GLY A 671 -21.09 -15.89 32.17
N GLU A 672 -19.94 -16.44 31.77
CA GLU A 672 -18.69 -16.45 32.54
C GLU A 672 -17.48 -15.99 31.71
N ASN A 673 -17.37 -16.46 30.46
CA ASN A 673 -16.21 -16.34 29.59
C ASN A 673 -16.55 -15.64 28.25
N TRP A 674 -15.56 -14.92 27.70
CA TRP A 674 -15.62 -14.36 26.35
C TRP A 674 -15.01 -15.31 25.33
N ILE A 675 -15.80 -15.74 24.36
CA ILE A 675 -15.41 -16.66 23.29
C ILE A 675 -15.39 -15.89 21.95
N ASN A 676 -14.26 -15.90 21.27
CA ASN A 676 -14.14 -15.28 19.96
C ASN A 676 -14.68 -16.21 18.86
N ILE A 677 -15.81 -15.84 18.25
CA ILE A 677 -16.43 -16.60 17.17
C ILE A 677 -16.28 -15.92 15.81
N SER A 678 -15.36 -14.94 15.67
CA SER A 678 -15.13 -14.19 14.43
C SER A 678 -14.72 -15.07 13.24
N GLY A 679 -13.95 -16.14 13.52
CA GLY A 679 -13.77 -17.22 12.55
C GLY A 679 -13.12 -16.84 11.23
N ASN A 680 -13.70 -17.35 10.14
CA ASN A 680 -13.35 -17.08 8.75
C ASN A 680 -13.99 -15.79 8.18
N LEU A 681 -14.62 -14.92 8.98
CA LEU A 681 -15.19 -13.67 8.47
C LEU A 681 -14.11 -12.85 7.75
N PRO A 682 -14.40 -12.27 6.58
CA PRO A 682 -13.50 -11.33 5.94
C PRO A 682 -13.20 -10.15 6.86
N ASN A 683 -12.03 -9.53 6.71
CA ASN A 683 -11.63 -8.39 7.54
C ASN A 683 -12.36 -7.10 7.12
N ILE A 684 -13.67 -7.05 7.36
CA ILE A 684 -14.58 -5.94 7.08
C ILE A 684 -15.43 -5.63 8.32
N PRO A 685 -16.01 -4.43 8.43
CA PRO A 685 -16.99 -4.10 9.45
C PRO A 685 -18.15 -5.09 9.58
N VAL A 686 -18.54 -5.37 10.84
CA VAL A 686 -19.79 -6.04 11.20
C VAL A 686 -20.63 -5.09 12.04
N ASN A 687 -21.87 -4.85 11.60
CA ASN A 687 -22.67 -3.68 11.99
C ASN A 687 -23.93 -4.04 12.81
N THR A 688 -24.44 -5.27 12.66
CA THR A 688 -25.63 -5.79 13.35
C THR A 688 -25.57 -7.33 13.48
N ILE A 689 -26.31 -7.91 14.42
CA ILE A 689 -26.46 -9.35 14.62
C ILE A 689 -27.90 -9.72 15.05
N ALA A 690 -28.42 -10.80 14.49
CA ALA A 690 -29.73 -11.37 14.82
C ALA A 690 -29.62 -12.87 15.14
N TYR A 691 -30.33 -13.33 16.18
CA TYR A 691 -30.40 -14.73 16.60
C TYR A 691 -31.71 -15.38 16.15
N GLN A 692 -31.63 -16.55 15.51
CA GLN A 692 -32.82 -17.30 15.10
C GLN A 692 -33.34 -18.21 16.22
N LYS A 693 -34.58 -17.97 16.67
CA LYS A 693 -35.28 -18.83 17.64
C LYS A 693 -35.53 -20.22 17.04
N ASN A 694 -35.48 -21.26 17.88
CA ASN A 694 -35.72 -22.66 17.49
C ASN A 694 -34.79 -23.17 16.38
N SER A 695 -33.53 -22.74 16.43
CA SER A 695 -32.47 -23.03 15.46
C SER A 695 -31.24 -23.63 16.19
N PRO A 696 -30.19 -24.07 15.48
CA PRO A 696 -28.97 -24.60 16.07
C PRO A 696 -28.02 -23.50 16.58
N ASP A 697 -28.51 -22.60 17.44
CA ASP A 697 -27.84 -21.34 17.80
C ASP A 697 -27.39 -20.55 16.54
N ARG A 698 -28.28 -20.46 15.54
CA ARG A 698 -28.02 -19.76 14.27
C ARG A 698 -28.02 -18.25 14.47
N LEU A 699 -26.90 -17.64 14.09
CA LEU A 699 -26.68 -16.20 14.08
C LEU A 699 -26.61 -15.69 12.64
N TYR A 700 -27.20 -14.54 12.36
CA TYR A 700 -27.00 -13.77 11.13
C TYR A 700 -26.31 -12.46 11.48
N VAL A 701 -25.30 -12.05 10.71
CA VAL A 701 -24.58 -10.79 10.88
C VAL A 701 -24.65 -9.93 9.62
N GLY A 702 -24.91 -8.64 9.81
CA GLY A 702 -24.87 -7.63 8.75
C GLY A 702 -23.48 -7.02 8.64
N THR A 703 -22.93 -7.00 7.43
CA THR A 703 -21.57 -6.54 7.15
C THR A 703 -21.55 -5.52 6.01
N ASP A 704 -20.38 -4.96 5.72
CA ASP A 704 -20.16 -4.10 4.56
C ASP A 704 -20.27 -4.83 3.19
N PHE A 705 -20.31 -6.18 3.17
CA PHE A 705 -20.49 -7.01 1.97
C PHE A 705 -21.75 -7.90 2.01
N GLY A 706 -22.80 -7.44 2.70
CA GLY A 706 -24.07 -8.17 2.84
C GLY A 706 -24.15 -8.99 4.13
N VAL A 707 -25.02 -10.01 4.10
CA VAL A 707 -25.32 -10.86 5.27
C VAL A 707 -24.48 -12.13 5.28
N TYR A 708 -24.02 -12.54 6.46
CA TYR A 708 -23.43 -13.87 6.71
C TYR A 708 -24.20 -14.59 7.82
N TYR A 709 -24.17 -15.91 7.86
CA TYR A 709 -24.72 -16.72 8.96
C TYR A 709 -23.71 -17.73 9.50
N SER A 710 -23.86 -18.14 10.75
CA SER A 710 -23.09 -19.19 11.42
C SER A 710 -24.00 -19.97 12.36
N ASP A 711 -23.78 -21.28 12.45
CA ASP A 711 -24.46 -22.18 13.38
C ASP A 711 -23.52 -22.65 14.50
N TYR A 712 -24.10 -23.16 15.59
CA TYR A 712 -23.43 -23.92 16.66
C TYR A 712 -22.21 -23.22 17.29
N ASN A 713 -22.16 -21.88 17.28
CA ASN A 713 -20.98 -21.10 17.64
C ASN A 713 -19.68 -21.58 16.96
N SER A 714 -19.78 -22.21 15.78
CA SER A 714 -18.68 -22.92 15.12
C SER A 714 -17.50 -22.04 14.66
N ALA A 715 -17.63 -20.71 14.80
CA ALA A 715 -16.75 -19.72 14.21
C ALA A 715 -16.56 -19.95 12.69
N TYR A 716 -17.61 -20.42 12.01
CA TYR A 716 -17.63 -20.55 10.56
C TYR A 716 -18.86 -19.88 9.96
N TRP A 717 -18.58 -18.83 9.21
CA TRP A 717 -19.55 -17.91 8.61
C TRP A 717 -19.63 -18.11 7.11
N GLU A 718 -20.86 -18.21 6.62
CA GLU A 718 -21.18 -18.38 5.21
C GLU A 718 -22.02 -17.20 4.71
N LYS A 719 -21.78 -16.75 3.47
CA LYS A 719 -22.55 -15.62 2.91
C LYS A 719 -24.01 -16.08 2.70
N PHE A 720 -24.95 -15.34 3.28
CA PHE A 720 -26.37 -15.70 3.26
C PHE A 720 -27.10 -15.07 2.06
N GLY A 721 -28.01 -15.84 1.46
CA GLY A 721 -28.88 -15.41 0.37
C GLY A 721 -28.18 -15.24 -0.99
N THR A 722 -28.99 -14.89 -2.00
CA THR A 722 -28.53 -14.57 -3.36
C THR A 722 -29.19 -13.28 -3.85
N GLY A 723 -28.65 -12.66 -4.90
CA GLY A 723 -29.20 -11.44 -5.50
C GLY A 723 -28.85 -10.12 -4.80
N MET A 724 -28.54 -10.12 -3.50
CA MET A 724 -28.06 -8.93 -2.79
C MET A 724 -26.63 -8.55 -3.27
N PRO A 725 -26.38 -7.29 -3.72
CA PRO A 725 -25.04 -6.82 -4.04
C PRO A 725 -24.12 -6.75 -2.81
N ASN A 726 -22.81 -6.54 -3.02
CA ASN A 726 -21.89 -6.24 -1.91
C ASN A 726 -22.12 -4.80 -1.43
N LEU A 727 -22.65 -4.64 -0.22
CA LEU A 727 -23.09 -3.36 0.33
C LEU A 727 -23.27 -3.44 1.86
N VAL A 728 -23.37 -2.27 2.50
CA VAL A 728 -23.51 -2.13 3.96
C VAL A 728 -24.92 -2.51 4.42
N VAL A 729 -25.00 -3.56 5.24
CA VAL A 729 -26.20 -3.93 5.99
C VAL A 729 -26.07 -3.38 7.41
N ASN A 730 -26.93 -2.44 7.77
CA ASN A 730 -26.89 -1.74 9.05
C ASN A 730 -27.81 -2.33 10.12
N GLU A 731 -28.88 -3.03 9.71
CA GLU A 731 -29.83 -3.67 10.62
C GLU A 731 -30.38 -4.99 10.09
N LEU A 732 -30.63 -5.93 11.01
CA LEU A 732 -31.23 -7.24 10.75
C LEU A 732 -32.36 -7.53 11.76
N GLU A 733 -33.58 -7.74 11.28
CA GLU A 733 -34.68 -8.31 12.08
C GLU A 733 -35.11 -9.67 11.55
N ILE A 734 -35.57 -10.55 12.45
CA ILE A 734 -36.26 -11.80 12.08
C ILE A 734 -37.72 -11.69 12.52
N ASN A 735 -38.63 -11.73 11.56
CA ASN A 735 -40.06 -11.79 11.81
C ASN A 735 -40.53 -13.25 11.84
N TYR A 736 -41.25 -13.66 12.89
CA TYR A 736 -41.70 -15.03 13.13
C TYR A 736 -43.22 -15.21 12.91
N SER A 737 -43.74 -14.66 11.81
CA SER A 737 -45.16 -14.80 11.44
C SER A 737 -45.45 -16.16 10.78
N SER A 738 -46.35 -16.24 9.80
CA SER A 738 -46.68 -17.51 9.12
C SER A 738 -45.51 -18.08 8.29
N LYS A 739 -44.53 -17.24 7.96
CA LYS A 739 -43.21 -17.60 7.45
C LYS A 739 -42.17 -16.85 8.28
N THR A 740 -41.05 -17.50 8.58
CA THR A 740 -39.95 -16.84 9.30
C THR A 740 -39.07 -16.11 8.29
N MET A 741 -39.07 -14.78 8.33
CA MET A 741 -38.40 -13.92 7.35
C MET A 741 -37.24 -13.16 8.01
N LEU A 742 -36.05 -13.20 7.40
CA LEU A 742 -34.95 -12.28 7.70
C LEU A 742 -35.13 -11.00 6.87
N ARG A 743 -35.02 -9.85 7.52
CA ARG A 743 -35.10 -8.51 6.91
C ARG A 743 -33.82 -7.76 7.13
N ALA A 744 -33.33 -7.07 6.10
CA ALA A 744 -32.09 -6.32 6.13
C ALA A 744 -32.31 -4.86 5.73
N ALA A 745 -31.94 -3.92 6.61
CA ALA A 745 -31.86 -2.50 6.28
C ALA A 745 -30.51 -2.23 5.63
N THR A 746 -30.54 -1.65 4.43
CA THR A 746 -29.32 -1.45 3.64
C THR A 746 -29.01 0.01 3.39
N TYR A 747 -27.73 0.35 3.40
CA TYR A 747 -27.27 1.70 3.10
C TYR A 747 -27.12 1.88 1.59
N GLY A 748 -28.23 2.23 0.92
CA GLY A 748 -28.25 2.63 -0.49
C GLY A 748 -28.96 1.65 -1.42
N ARG A 749 -29.61 0.59 -0.91
CA ARG A 749 -30.38 -0.39 -1.69
C ARG A 749 -31.74 -0.76 -1.06
N GLY A 750 -32.28 0.08 -0.19
CA GLY A 750 -33.60 -0.11 0.42
C GLY A 750 -33.64 -1.21 1.50
N VAL A 751 -34.82 -1.80 1.70
CA VAL A 751 -35.02 -2.96 2.60
C VAL A 751 -35.12 -4.24 1.78
N TRP A 752 -34.39 -5.27 2.20
CA TRP A 752 -34.43 -6.60 1.60
C TRP A 752 -35.10 -7.59 2.57
N GLU A 753 -35.82 -8.58 2.05
CA GLU A 753 -36.31 -9.70 2.85
C GLU A 753 -36.17 -11.05 2.13
N CYS A 754 -35.97 -12.11 2.90
CA CYS A 754 -35.92 -13.50 2.44
C CYS A 754 -36.34 -14.45 3.57
N GLU A 755 -36.71 -15.68 3.24
CA GLU A 755 -36.97 -16.71 4.26
C GLU A 755 -35.65 -17.06 4.97
N VAL A 756 -35.69 -17.23 6.30
CA VAL A 756 -34.53 -17.73 7.05
C VAL A 756 -34.18 -19.16 6.63
N MET A 757 -32.96 -19.60 6.96
CA MET A 757 -32.63 -21.02 6.87
C MET A 757 -33.45 -21.84 7.87
N ASP A 758 -34.33 -22.72 7.36
CA ASP A 758 -35.13 -23.68 8.14
C ASP A 758 -34.47 -25.08 8.15
N CYS A 759 -33.16 -25.09 8.37
CA CYS A 759 -32.34 -26.31 8.43
C CYS A 759 -31.83 -26.53 9.84
N ASN A 760 -32.14 -27.68 10.45
CA ASN A 760 -31.80 -28.00 11.84
C ASN A 760 -31.14 -29.40 11.95
N LEU A 761 -30.18 -29.72 11.08
CA LEU A 761 -29.37 -30.95 11.18
C LEU A 761 -28.40 -30.84 12.37
N PRO A 762 -28.20 -31.90 13.18
CA PRO A 762 -27.29 -31.89 14.32
C PRO A 762 -25.85 -31.59 13.90
N GLN A 763 -25.08 -30.92 14.76
CA GLN A 763 -23.68 -30.63 14.47
C GLN A 763 -22.89 -31.94 14.32
N PRO A 764 -22.22 -32.19 13.18
CA PRO A 764 -21.38 -33.38 13.03
C PRO A 764 -20.10 -33.23 13.87
N VAL A 765 -19.71 -34.33 14.52
CA VAL A 765 -18.52 -34.42 15.38
C VAL A 765 -17.40 -35.13 14.64
N ILE A 766 -16.15 -34.67 14.85
CA ILE A 766 -14.94 -35.29 14.30
C ILE A 766 -14.20 -36.01 15.42
N ASN A 767 -14.05 -37.33 15.29
CA ASN A 767 -13.13 -38.12 16.08
C ASN A 767 -11.70 -37.98 15.55
N ILE A 768 -10.76 -37.72 16.45
CA ILE A 768 -9.34 -37.51 16.15
C ILE A 768 -8.55 -38.75 16.60
N PHE A 769 -7.82 -39.37 15.68
CA PHE A 769 -6.98 -40.53 15.94
C PHE A 769 -5.51 -40.21 15.69
N GLY A 770 -4.82 -39.79 16.76
CA GLY A 770 -3.42 -39.34 16.75
C GLY A 770 -3.28 -37.88 17.19
N ASP A 771 -2.04 -37.41 17.29
CA ASP A 771 -1.75 -36.01 17.62
C ASP A 771 -2.11 -35.09 16.44
N THR A 772 -2.66 -33.91 16.71
CA THR A 772 -2.90 -32.88 15.66
C THR A 772 -1.71 -31.96 15.43
N GLU A 773 -0.64 -32.08 16.24
CA GLU A 773 0.64 -31.45 16.00
C GLU A 773 1.71 -32.53 15.82
N PHE A 774 2.37 -32.55 14.66
CA PHE A 774 3.36 -33.58 14.32
C PHE A 774 4.42 -33.09 13.33
N CYS A 775 5.52 -33.83 13.26
CA CYS A 775 6.61 -33.56 12.32
C CYS A 775 6.27 -34.05 10.90
N GLU A 776 6.77 -33.33 9.90
CA GLU A 776 6.68 -33.67 8.49
C GLU A 776 7.02 -35.15 8.22
N GLY A 777 6.16 -35.81 7.45
CA GLY A 777 6.19 -37.26 7.20
C GLY A 777 5.24 -38.10 8.06
N LYS A 778 4.74 -37.56 9.18
CA LYS A 778 3.63 -38.16 9.95
C LYS A 778 2.26 -37.73 9.42
N SER A 779 1.19 -38.22 10.05
CA SER A 779 -0.20 -37.91 9.70
C SER A 779 -1.15 -38.14 10.87
N VAL A 780 -2.29 -37.45 10.90
CA VAL A 780 -3.42 -37.72 11.79
C VAL A 780 -4.62 -38.24 10.99
N LYS A 781 -5.38 -39.20 11.55
CA LYS A 781 -6.65 -39.64 10.96
C LYS A 781 -7.80 -38.88 11.62
N LEU A 782 -8.65 -38.25 10.82
CA LEU A 782 -9.89 -37.62 11.25
C LEU A 782 -11.07 -38.44 10.74
N GLU A 783 -12.09 -38.68 11.56
CA GLU A 783 -13.25 -39.52 11.22
C GLU A 783 -14.55 -38.86 11.66
N LEU A 784 -15.56 -38.86 10.79
CA LEU A 784 -16.90 -38.37 11.07
C LEU A 784 -17.62 -39.35 12.01
N GLU A 785 -18.03 -38.87 13.17
CA GLU A 785 -18.88 -39.63 14.11
C GLU A 785 -20.30 -39.77 13.57
N GLY A 786 -20.95 -40.91 13.85
CA GLY A 786 -22.31 -41.20 13.37
C GLY A 786 -22.33 -41.75 11.94
N ASP A 787 -23.53 -41.93 11.39
CA ASP A 787 -23.74 -42.36 10.00
C ASP A 787 -24.64 -41.32 9.32
N TYR A 788 -24.14 -40.75 8.22
CA TYR A 788 -24.79 -39.72 7.41
C TYR A 788 -24.69 -40.10 5.95
N ASP A 789 -25.79 -39.98 5.19
CA ASP A 789 -25.85 -40.44 3.80
C ASP A 789 -25.01 -39.57 2.86
N ASN A 790 -24.91 -38.26 3.12
CA ASN A 790 -24.07 -37.35 2.35
C ASN A 790 -23.24 -36.43 3.26
N PHE A 791 -21.95 -36.31 2.96
CA PHE A 791 -21.03 -35.40 3.64
C PHE A 791 -19.80 -35.08 2.79
N VAL A 792 -19.14 -33.96 3.07
CA VAL A 792 -17.92 -33.52 2.39
C VAL A 792 -16.98 -32.81 3.36
N TRP A 793 -15.70 -33.19 3.35
CA TRP A 793 -14.64 -32.57 4.13
C TRP A 793 -14.14 -31.29 3.47
N SER A 794 -13.50 -30.40 4.23
CA SER A 794 -12.97 -29.13 3.74
C SER A 794 -11.80 -29.27 2.75
N ASN A 795 -11.22 -30.46 2.61
CA ASN A 795 -10.28 -30.80 1.53
C ASN A 795 -10.94 -31.39 0.28
N GLY A 796 -12.28 -31.51 0.26
CA GLY A 796 -13.08 -32.04 -0.84
C GLY A 796 -13.36 -33.55 -0.79
N GLU A 797 -12.78 -34.29 0.17
CA GLU A 797 -13.05 -35.73 0.29
C GLU A 797 -14.46 -36.05 0.81
N GLN A 798 -14.99 -37.21 0.45
CA GLN A 798 -16.32 -37.71 0.84
C GLN A 798 -16.23 -39.09 1.54
N THR A 799 -15.07 -39.41 2.10
CA THR A 799 -14.78 -40.64 2.84
C THR A 799 -15.08 -40.43 4.33
N LYS A 800 -15.65 -41.44 5.02
CA LYS A 800 -16.01 -41.31 6.45
C LYS A 800 -14.82 -40.91 7.33
N SER A 801 -13.60 -41.21 6.89
CA SER A 801 -12.36 -40.70 7.47
C SER A 801 -11.37 -40.21 6.42
N ILE A 802 -10.64 -39.14 6.76
CA ILE A 802 -9.51 -38.61 5.98
C ILE A 802 -8.19 -38.80 6.73
N THR A 803 -7.08 -38.87 5.99
CA THR A 803 -5.71 -38.90 6.56
C THR A 803 -5.01 -37.59 6.23
N VAL A 804 -4.84 -36.73 7.24
CA VAL A 804 -4.26 -35.40 7.07
C VAL A 804 -2.74 -35.43 7.23
N LYS A 805 -2.04 -34.77 6.29
CA LYS A 805 -0.57 -34.64 6.26
C LYS A 805 -0.07 -33.19 6.17
N ASP A 806 -0.98 -32.25 5.93
CA ASP A 806 -0.65 -30.84 5.65
C ASP A 806 -1.20 -29.91 6.74
N ASN A 807 -0.57 -28.75 6.89
CA ASN A 807 -1.04 -27.69 7.77
C ASN A 807 -2.42 -27.19 7.33
N GLY A 808 -3.40 -27.14 8.23
CA GLY A 808 -4.72 -26.62 7.90
C GLY A 808 -5.80 -26.80 8.97
N ALA A 809 -6.94 -26.15 8.75
CA ALA A 809 -8.15 -26.30 9.56
C ALA A 809 -9.14 -27.22 8.84
N TYR A 810 -9.36 -28.42 9.38
CA TYR A 810 -10.15 -29.48 8.76
C TYR A 810 -11.55 -29.55 9.38
N SER A 811 -12.59 -29.54 8.54
CA SER A 811 -13.99 -29.61 8.97
C SER A 811 -14.80 -30.45 7.99
N VAL A 812 -15.98 -30.91 8.40
CA VAL A 812 -16.89 -31.69 7.57
C VAL A 812 -18.29 -31.08 7.57
N ILE A 813 -18.90 -31.02 6.38
CA ILE A 813 -20.27 -30.59 6.16
C ILE A 813 -21.09 -31.85 5.87
N ILE A 814 -22.14 -32.11 6.65
CA ILE A 814 -23.17 -33.11 6.36
C ILE A 814 -24.33 -32.44 5.62
N PHE A 815 -25.04 -33.17 4.76
CA PHE A 815 -26.24 -32.64 4.09
C PHE A 815 -27.27 -33.71 3.73
N ASN A 816 -28.51 -33.28 3.51
CA ASN A 816 -29.62 -34.14 3.08
C ASN A 816 -30.18 -33.73 1.71
N ASP A 817 -31.04 -34.58 1.15
CA ASP A 817 -31.63 -34.40 -0.19
C ASP A 817 -32.49 -33.13 -0.34
N ASN A 818 -32.92 -32.53 0.78
CA ASN A 818 -33.65 -31.26 0.79
C ASN A 818 -32.73 -30.02 0.74
N GLY A 819 -31.41 -30.22 0.57
CA GLY A 819 -30.40 -29.14 0.51
C GLY A 819 -30.03 -28.54 1.87
N CYS A 820 -30.57 -29.09 2.96
CA CYS A 820 -30.25 -28.70 4.32
C CYS A 820 -28.91 -29.34 4.73
N ASN A 821 -28.01 -28.53 5.27
CA ASN A 821 -26.64 -28.91 5.66
C ASN A 821 -26.28 -28.43 7.07
N ALA A 822 -25.28 -29.06 7.69
CA ALA A 822 -24.69 -28.62 8.96
C ALA A 822 -23.18 -28.91 8.98
N LYS A 823 -22.42 -28.11 9.72
CA LYS A 823 -20.96 -28.14 9.70
C LYS A 823 -20.33 -28.39 11.07
N SER A 824 -19.27 -29.21 11.10
CA SER A 824 -18.50 -29.51 12.30
C SER A 824 -17.71 -28.30 12.81
N GLN A 825 -17.26 -28.37 14.06
CA GLN A 825 -16.10 -27.57 14.49
C GLN A 825 -14.87 -27.95 13.64
N ALA A 826 -13.92 -27.03 13.51
CA ALA A 826 -12.70 -27.25 12.74
C ALA A 826 -11.57 -27.83 13.62
N VAL A 827 -10.94 -28.90 13.16
CA VAL A 827 -9.73 -29.49 13.75
C VAL A 827 -8.50 -28.84 13.11
N ASN A 828 -7.75 -28.07 13.89
CA ASN A 828 -6.51 -27.46 13.44
C ASN A 828 -5.37 -28.48 13.49
N VAL A 829 -4.77 -28.76 12.33
CA VAL A 829 -3.60 -29.64 12.19
C VAL A 829 -2.36 -28.80 11.90
N LYS A 830 -1.31 -29.01 12.69
CA LYS A 830 -0.02 -28.33 12.59
C LYS A 830 1.08 -29.33 12.22
N VAL A 831 1.82 -29.02 11.17
CA VAL A 831 2.90 -29.86 10.65
C VAL A 831 4.20 -29.08 10.74
N ASN A 832 5.06 -29.51 11.67
CA ASN A 832 6.37 -28.92 11.93
C ASN A 832 7.38 -29.45 10.90
N GLN A 833 8.08 -28.56 10.20
CA GLN A 833 9.01 -28.94 9.13
C GLN A 833 10.32 -29.50 9.70
N ASN A 834 10.86 -30.55 9.07
CA ASN A 834 12.13 -31.11 9.50
C ASN A 834 13.29 -30.17 9.11
N ARG A 835 14.20 -29.88 10.05
CA ARG A 835 15.40 -29.06 9.78
C ARG A 835 16.52 -29.94 9.23
N ILE A 836 17.25 -29.47 8.22
CA ILE A 836 18.39 -30.21 7.67
C ILE A 836 19.55 -30.23 8.68
N MET A 837 20.03 -31.43 9.01
CA MET A 837 21.22 -31.62 9.84
C MET A 837 22.44 -31.87 8.94
N SER A 838 23.50 -31.06 9.10
CA SER A 838 24.77 -31.23 8.39
C SER A 838 25.95 -31.19 9.35
N VAL A 839 27.06 -31.83 8.97
CA VAL A 839 28.30 -31.86 9.76
C VAL A 839 29.45 -31.29 8.94
N THR A 840 30.30 -30.48 9.57
CA THR A 840 31.57 -29.99 9.00
C THR A 840 32.74 -30.40 9.89
N ALA A 841 33.92 -30.55 9.29
CA ALA A 841 35.18 -30.69 10.02
C ALA A 841 35.88 -29.33 10.15
N ASP A 842 36.66 -29.13 11.21
CA ASP A 842 37.40 -27.89 11.45
C ASP A 842 38.60 -27.69 10.52
N LEU A 843 39.26 -28.77 10.08
CA LEU A 843 40.31 -28.76 9.06
C LEU A 843 39.80 -28.77 7.61
N GLY A 844 38.48 -28.89 7.41
CA GLY A 844 37.85 -28.87 6.08
C GLY A 844 37.93 -30.18 5.27
N HIS A 845 38.56 -31.23 5.80
CA HIS A 845 38.56 -32.60 5.28
C HIS A 845 38.01 -33.60 6.30
N PHE A 846 37.63 -34.78 5.84
CA PHE A 846 36.99 -35.85 6.63
C PHE A 846 37.92 -37.07 6.78
N ALA A 847 39.18 -36.82 7.14
CA ALA A 847 40.21 -37.83 7.32
C ALA A 847 41.20 -37.40 8.41
N LEU A 848 41.86 -38.38 9.04
CA LEU A 848 43.00 -38.19 9.95
C LEU A 848 44.30 -38.33 9.15
N CYS A 849 45.03 -37.24 8.97
CA CYS A 849 46.09 -37.11 7.99
C CYS A 849 47.50 -37.22 8.61
N GLY A 850 48.25 -38.26 8.21
CA GLY A 850 49.61 -38.53 8.71
C GLY A 850 49.67 -38.66 10.24
N ASP A 851 50.44 -37.77 10.88
CA ASP A 851 50.66 -37.73 12.34
C ASP A 851 49.49 -37.10 13.12
N GLU A 852 48.39 -36.72 12.46
CA GLU A 852 47.20 -36.22 13.14
C GLU A 852 46.59 -37.26 14.10
N THR A 853 46.39 -36.82 15.34
CA THR A 853 45.83 -37.61 16.42
C THR A 853 44.34 -37.34 16.67
N ALA A 854 43.78 -36.26 16.10
CA ALA A 854 42.41 -35.85 16.32
C ALA A 854 41.86 -34.93 15.20
N LEU A 855 40.53 -34.99 14.97
CA LEU A 855 39.75 -34.11 14.09
C LEU A 855 38.50 -33.59 14.84
N GLU A 856 38.10 -32.33 14.72
CA GLU A 856 36.87 -31.81 15.35
C GLU A 856 35.69 -31.77 14.36
N LEU A 857 34.69 -32.62 14.59
CA LEU A 857 33.42 -32.58 13.85
C LEU A 857 32.42 -31.62 14.52
N ARG A 858 31.68 -30.87 13.71
CA ARG A 858 30.76 -29.81 14.13
C ARG A 858 29.41 -29.98 13.42
N ALA A 859 28.36 -30.25 14.18
CA ALA A 859 26.99 -30.25 13.68
C ALA A 859 26.51 -28.83 13.32
N SER A 860 25.52 -28.70 12.44
CA SER A 860 24.83 -27.44 12.13
C SER A 860 24.19 -26.80 13.37
N ILE A 861 23.95 -25.49 13.34
CA ILE A 861 23.11 -24.80 14.34
C ILE A 861 21.62 -25.03 14.03
N GLY A 862 20.75 -24.78 15.01
CA GLY A 862 19.30 -24.85 14.83
C GLY A 862 18.62 -26.09 15.43
N PHE A 863 19.33 -26.83 16.29
CA PHE A 863 18.76 -27.93 17.09
C PHE A 863 19.06 -27.69 18.57
N ASP A 864 18.13 -28.12 19.43
CA ASP A 864 18.18 -27.98 20.88
C ASP A 864 18.96 -29.13 21.52
N GLN A 865 18.89 -30.33 20.92
CA GLN A 865 19.66 -31.50 21.33
C GLN A 865 20.40 -32.11 20.14
N TYR A 866 21.53 -32.72 20.45
CA TYR A 866 22.38 -33.48 19.53
C TYR A 866 22.64 -34.84 20.16
N LEU A 867 22.77 -35.89 19.36
CA LEU A 867 23.25 -37.21 19.79
C LEU A 867 24.08 -37.83 18.67
N TRP A 868 25.38 -37.96 18.90
CA TRP A 868 26.30 -38.56 17.94
C TRP A 868 26.26 -40.10 18.00
N SER A 869 26.69 -40.76 16.93
CA SER A 869 26.84 -42.22 16.86
C SER A 869 27.78 -42.80 17.93
N THR A 870 28.67 -41.97 18.47
CA THR A 870 29.58 -42.26 19.59
C THR A 870 28.95 -42.11 20.98
N GLY A 871 27.79 -41.43 21.09
CA GLY A 871 27.02 -41.25 22.33
C GLY A 871 27.10 -39.84 22.95
N GLU A 872 28.00 -38.97 22.48
CA GLU A 872 28.10 -37.58 22.93
C GLU A 872 26.89 -36.75 22.51
N THR A 873 26.55 -35.75 23.33
CA THR A 873 25.38 -34.87 23.13
C THR A 873 25.75 -33.42 22.84
N THR A 874 27.03 -33.12 22.69
CA THR A 874 27.53 -31.78 22.35
C THR A 874 27.45 -31.54 20.84
N ARG A 875 27.19 -30.28 20.43
CA ARG A 875 27.19 -29.87 19.01
C ARG A 875 28.54 -30.12 18.30
N ARG A 876 29.62 -30.28 19.06
CA ARG A 876 30.96 -30.63 18.55
C ARG A 876 31.47 -31.89 19.24
N ILE A 877 32.21 -32.72 18.51
CA ILE A 877 32.96 -33.86 19.04
C ILE A 877 34.37 -33.86 18.47
N THR A 878 35.30 -34.47 19.21
CA THR A 878 36.67 -34.72 18.75
C THR A 878 36.84 -36.21 18.53
N ILE A 879 37.19 -36.60 17.32
CA ILE A 879 37.38 -38.00 16.94
C ILE A 879 38.88 -38.29 16.77
N THR A 880 39.33 -39.45 17.24
CA THR A 880 40.76 -39.84 17.22
C THR A 880 41.03 -41.11 16.40
N GLU A 881 39.98 -41.81 15.99
CA GLU A 881 40.05 -43.07 15.26
C GLU A 881 39.24 -43.00 13.96
N PRO A 882 39.59 -43.80 12.94
CA PRO A 882 38.74 -44.04 11.77
C PRO A 882 37.40 -44.69 12.12
N GLY A 883 36.35 -44.36 11.39
CA GLY A 883 35.01 -44.93 11.60
C GLY A 883 33.89 -44.11 10.96
N ASP A 884 32.66 -44.57 11.20
CA ASP A 884 31.44 -43.98 10.66
C ASP A 884 30.76 -43.08 11.70
N TYR A 885 30.66 -41.79 11.39
CA TYR A 885 30.16 -40.76 12.30
C TYR A 885 28.91 -40.08 11.74
N TYR A 886 27.85 -40.02 12.54
CA TYR A 886 26.63 -39.26 12.23
C TYR A 886 26.06 -38.64 13.50
N VAL A 887 25.17 -37.65 13.35
CA VAL A 887 24.51 -36.98 14.47
C VAL A 887 23.00 -36.88 14.25
N LEU A 888 22.24 -37.24 15.27
CA LEU A 888 20.81 -36.98 15.39
C LEU A 888 20.61 -35.60 16.03
N GLY A 889 19.91 -34.71 15.34
CA GLY A 889 19.41 -33.45 15.90
C GLY A 889 17.96 -33.57 16.35
N ILE A 890 17.62 -32.88 17.44
CA ILE A 890 16.23 -32.71 17.90
C ILE A 890 15.94 -31.22 18.09
N THR A 891 14.83 -30.75 17.52
CA THR A 891 14.35 -29.37 17.61
C THR A 891 13.45 -29.13 18.83
N ASP A 892 13.13 -27.87 19.10
CA ASP A 892 12.28 -27.39 20.19
C ASP A 892 10.84 -27.97 20.15
N ASP A 893 10.34 -28.27 18.95
CA ASP A 893 9.08 -28.95 18.69
C ASP A 893 9.18 -30.49 18.67
N GLY A 894 10.34 -31.05 19.01
CA GLY A 894 10.59 -32.48 19.11
C GLY A 894 10.86 -33.19 17.78
N CYS A 895 10.97 -32.46 16.66
CA CYS A 895 11.28 -33.07 15.36
C CYS A 895 12.75 -33.51 15.27
N GLN A 896 12.95 -34.64 14.59
CA GLN A 896 14.19 -35.41 14.62
C GLN A 896 14.79 -35.54 13.22
N THR A 897 16.08 -35.29 13.06
CA THR A 897 16.76 -35.44 11.76
C THR A 897 18.21 -35.87 11.95
N ASN A 898 18.62 -36.91 11.23
CA ASN A 898 20.01 -37.36 11.17
C ASN A 898 20.80 -36.56 10.12
N SER A 899 22.10 -36.39 10.35
CA SER A 899 23.04 -36.09 9.27
C SER A 899 23.21 -37.29 8.33
N ASP A 900 23.80 -37.04 7.16
CA ASP A 900 24.50 -38.10 6.42
C ASP A 900 25.60 -38.75 7.28
N THR A 901 25.96 -39.99 6.96
CA THR A 901 27.06 -40.70 7.61
C THR A 901 28.40 -40.26 6.99
N LEU A 902 29.30 -39.75 7.84
CA LEU A 902 30.67 -39.41 7.48
C LEU A 902 31.59 -40.63 7.68
N HIS A 903 32.23 -41.07 6.61
CA HIS A 903 33.22 -42.15 6.63
C HIS A 903 34.61 -41.57 6.84
N ILE A 904 35.13 -41.63 8.06
CA ILE A 904 36.45 -41.08 8.43
C ILE A 904 37.51 -42.16 8.28
N VAL A 905 38.56 -41.87 7.51
CA VAL A 905 39.70 -42.76 7.28
C VAL A 905 41.00 -42.18 7.85
N ARG A 906 41.96 -43.05 8.20
CA ARG A 906 43.36 -42.63 8.41
C ARG A 906 44.09 -42.74 7.07
N SER A 907 44.79 -41.69 6.67
CA SER A 907 45.48 -41.62 5.38
C SER A 907 46.84 -40.94 5.54
N ASP A 908 47.86 -41.46 4.87
CA ASP A 908 49.18 -40.83 4.87
C ASP A 908 49.17 -39.55 4.03
N ASN A 909 49.90 -38.53 4.48
CA ASN A 909 50.08 -37.31 3.68
C ASN A 909 50.75 -37.66 2.33
N PRO A 910 50.32 -37.04 1.21
CA PRO A 910 50.91 -37.31 -0.09
C PRO A 910 52.42 -37.04 -0.09
N THR A 911 53.16 -37.75 -0.93
CA THR A 911 54.61 -37.52 -1.08
C THR A 911 54.89 -36.07 -1.44
N LYS A 912 55.88 -35.46 -0.77
CA LYS A 912 56.20 -34.04 -0.91
C LYS A 912 56.34 -33.63 -2.39
N PRO A 913 55.53 -32.69 -2.91
CA PRO A 913 55.52 -32.38 -4.32
C PRO A 913 56.75 -31.57 -4.76
N SER A 914 57.08 -31.66 -6.05
CA SER A 914 58.14 -30.87 -6.70
C SER A 914 57.57 -29.98 -7.79
N ILE A 915 58.21 -28.82 -8.02
CA ILE A 915 57.85 -27.87 -9.09
C ILE A 915 58.94 -27.89 -10.16
N ASN A 916 58.55 -28.14 -11.42
CA ASN A 916 59.39 -28.00 -12.60
C ASN A 916 58.93 -26.80 -13.44
N ARG A 917 59.84 -26.12 -14.16
CA ARG A 917 59.53 -24.97 -15.02
C ARG A 917 59.87 -25.27 -16.48
N ASP A 918 58.91 -25.05 -17.37
CA ASP A 918 59.13 -24.97 -18.83
C ASP A 918 58.64 -23.61 -19.35
N GLY A 919 59.56 -22.75 -19.77
CA GLY A 919 59.29 -21.37 -20.18
C GLY A 919 58.55 -20.54 -19.13
N ARG A 920 57.23 -20.37 -19.32
CA ARG A 920 56.32 -19.64 -18.42
C ARG A 920 55.38 -20.55 -17.63
N ILE A 921 55.48 -21.87 -17.76
CA ILE A 921 54.61 -22.83 -17.08
C ILE A 921 55.40 -23.51 -15.96
N LEU A 922 54.88 -23.40 -14.74
CA LEU A 922 55.26 -24.23 -13.60
C LEU A 922 54.37 -25.48 -13.59
N THR A 923 54.95 -26.64 -13.31
CA THR A 923 54.25 -27.94 -13.27
C THR A 923 54.58 -28.66 -11.98
N ALA A 924 53.56 -29.04 -11.23
CA ALA A 924 53.67 -29.86 -10.03
C ALA A 924 53.79 -31.35 -10.37
N SER A 925 54.50 -32.12 -9.55
CA SER A 925 54.41 -33.58 -9.54
C SER A 925 52.99 -34.06 -9.20
N ASP A 926 52.60 -35.26 -9.69
CA ASP A 926 51.25 -35.81 -9.54
C ASP A 926 50.69 -35.78 -8.10
N GLY A 927 49.43 -35.35 -8.01
CA GLY A 927 48.55 -35.37 -6.85
C GLY A 927 47.09 -35.40 -7.31
N TYR A 928 46.15 -35.64 -6.39
CA TYR A 928 44.72 -35.77 -6.71
C TYR A 928 44.08 -34.40 -7.01
N SER A 929 44.45 -33.38 -6.25
CA SER A 929 44.14 -31.98 -6.53
C SER A 929 45.27 -31.07 -6.04
N TYR A 930 45.26 -29.81 -6.46
CA TYR A 930 46.38 -28.87 -6.29
C TYR A 930 45.87 -27.54 -5.73
N GLN A 931 46.77 -26.78 -5.12
CA GLN A 931 46.57 -25.37 -4.82
C GLN A 931 47.90 -24.62 -4.89
N TRP A 932 47.98 -23.60 -5.74
CA TRP A 932 49.17 -22.76 -5.85
C TRP A 932 49.15 -21.58 -4.89
N TYR A 933 50.35 -21.18 -4.47
CA TYR A 933 50.64 -20.07 -3.58
C TYR A 933 51.73 -19.20 -4.19
N ARG A 934 51.63 -17.88 -4.03
CA ARG A 934 52.63 -16.88 -4.43
C ARG A 934 53.02 -16.04 -3.22
N ASN A 935 54.31 -15.97 -2.90
CA ASN A 935 54.86 -15.29 -1.72
C ASN A 935 54.10 -15.64 -0.42
N GLY A 936 53.80 -16.94 -0.24
CA GLY A 936 53.06 -17.48 0.91
C GLY A 936 51.54 -17.23 0.92
N LYS A 937 50.96 -16.55 -0.08
CA LYS A 937 49.51 -16.34 -0.19
C LYS A 937 48.87 -17.27 -1.22
N LYS A 938 47.72 -17.84 -0.87
CA LYS A 938 46.90 -18.70 -1.74
C LYS A 938 46.48 -17.92 -2.99
N ILE A 939 46.69 -18.49 -4.19
CA ILE A 939 46.22 -17.93 -5.46
C ILE A 939 44.81 -18.48 -5.71
N THR A 940 43.79 -17.63 -5.60
CA THR A 940 42.38 -18.04 -5.78
C THR A 940 42.17 -18.75 -7.13
N ASP A 941 41.39 -19.82 -7.11
CA ASP A 941 41.02 -20.67 -8.26
C ASP A 941 42.20 -21.32 -9.03
N SER A 942 43.42 -21.24 -8.49
CA SER A 942 44.60 -21.89 -9.06
C SER A 942 44.78 -23.32 -8.53
N THR A 943 43.94 -24.23 -9.05
CA THR A 943 43.82 -25.62 -8.55
C THR A 943 44.27 -26.71 -9.54
N GLY A 944 44.85 -26.32 -10.67
CA GLY A 944 45.42 -27.24 -11.65
C GLY A 944 46.84 -27.69 -11.32
N GLN A 945 47.28 -28.81 -11.91
CA GLN A 945 48.66 -29.31 -11.81
C GLN A 945 49.71 -28.34 -12.36
N THR A 946 49.30 -27.41 -13.22
CA THR A 946 50.16 -26.39 -13.83
C THR A 946 49.72 -24.97 -13.49
N TYR A 947 50.69 -24.06 -13.42
CA TYR A 947 50.49 -22.63 -13.23
C TYR A 947 51.28 -21.81 -14.26
N THR A 948 50.63 -20.85 -14.92
CA THR A 948 51.26 -20.02 -15.96
C THR A 948 51.62 -18.65 -15.40
N LEU A 949 52.92 -18.31 -15.47
CA LEU A 949 53.52 -17.06 -15.00
C LEU A 949 53.14 -15.86 -15.89
N SER A 950 52.81 -14.73 -15.25
CA SER A 950 52.67 -13.42 -15.90
C SER A 950 54.03 -12.84 -16.36
N GLU A 951 54.02 -11.72 -17.08
CA GLU A 951 55.26 -11.08 -17.57
C GLU A 951 56.03 -10.35 -16.46
N GLU A 952 55.37 -10.11 -15.33
CA GLU A 952 55.90 -9.40 -14.16
C GLU A 952 56.06 -10.34 -12.95
N ASP A 953 56.03 -11.66 -13.16
CA ASP A 953 56.04 -12.66 -12.08
C ASP A 953 57.43 -12.92 -11.49
N ILE A 954 57.95 -11.91 -10.80
CA ILE A 954 59.05 -12.02 -9.85
C ILE A 954 58.44 -12.37 -8.48
N ALA A 955 58.54 -13.64 -8.08
CA ALA A 955 58.02 -14.16 -6.81
C ALA A 955 58.50 -15.58 -6.51
N ILE A 956 58.36 -15.97 -5.23
CA ILE A 956 58.43 -17.35 -4.77
C ILE A 956 57.06 -18.01 -4.96
N PHE A 957 57.02 -19.14 -5.65
CA PHE A 957 55.84 -19.97 -5.81
C PHE A 957 55.95 -21.26 -5.00
N LYS A 958 54.81 -21.77 -4.56
CA LYS A 958 54.71 -23.03 -3.82
C LYS A 958 53.42 -23.74 -4.24
N VAL A 959 53.41 -25.05 -4.26
CA VAL A 959 52.22 -25.84 -4.52
C VAL A 959 51.94 -26.78 -3.35
N GLU A 960 50.67 -26.79 -2.94
CA GLU A 960 50.11 -27.80 -2.06
C GLU A 960 49.40 -28.83 -2.93
N ILE A 961 49.67 -30.12 -2.71
CA ILE A 961 48.90 -31.20 -3.34
C ILE A 961 48.10 -31.93 -2.28
N PHE A 962 46.92 -32.42 -2.68
CA PHE A 962 46.03 -33.22 -1.85
C PHE A 962 45.96 -34.65 -2.39
N ASN A 963 45.66 -35.62 -1.52
CA ASN A 963 45.27 -36.98 -1.91
C ASN A 963 43.73 -37.12 -1.96
N GLU A 964 43.22 -38.31 -2.33
CA GLU A 964 41.77 -38.59 -2.39
C GLU A 964 41.03 -38.41 -1.05
N ALA A 965 41.73 -38.56 0.08
CA ALA A 965 41.17 -38.38 1.42
C ALA A 965 41.19 -36.91 1.89
N GLY A 966 41.74 -35.99 1.09
CA GLY A 966 41.87 -34.57 1.43
C GLY A 966 43.12 -34.21 2.25
N CYS A 967 44.01 -35.15 2.52
CA CYS A 967 45.28 -34.90 3.21
C CYS A 967 46.28 -34.21 2.28
N SER A 968 47.04 -33.24 2.78
CA SER A 968 47.89 -32.37 1.95
C SER A 968 49.38 -32.44 2.26
N ASN A 969 50.21 -32.00 1.30
CA ASN A 969 51.62 -31.75 1.51
C ASN A 969 52.11 -30.63 0.59
N PHE A 970 53.09 -29.85 1.05
CA PHE A 970 53.61 -28.67 0.36
C PHE A 970 54.96 -28.95 -0.33
N SER A 971 55.18 -28.30 -1.47
CA SER A 971 56.48 -28.32 -2.16
C SER A 971 57.54 -27.57 -1.36
N ASP A 972 58.79 -27.61 -1.83
CA ASP A 972 59.73 -26.53 -1.51
C ASP A 972 59.33 -25.23 -2.21
N ASP A 973 59.89 -24.12 -1.72
CA ASP A 973 59.72 -22.78 -2.27
C ASP A 973 60.48 -22.66 -3.61
N PHE A 974 59.80 -22.24 -4.68
CA PHE A 974 60.33 -22.14 -6.04
C PHE A 974 60.45 -20.68 -6.49
N ASP A 975 61.68 -20.16 -6.57
CA ASP A 975 61.96 -18.77 -6.91
C ASP A 975 62.07 -18.54 -8.43
N VAL A 976 61.23 -17.64 -8.96
CA VAL A 976 61.15 -17.30 -10.39
C VAL A 976 62.15 -16.21 -10.80
N GLU A 977 62.67 -15.40 -9.87
CA GLU A 977 63.60 -14.30 -10.17
C GLU A 977 64.97 -14.83 -10.60
N ASN A 978 65.46 -15.89 -9.96
CA ASN A 978 66.77 -16.50 -10.21
C ASN A 978 66.86 -17.41 -11.47
N SER A 979 65.91 -17.32 -12.41
CA SER A 979 65.86 -18.23 -13.58
C SER A 979 65.75 -17.57 -14.97
N VAL A 980 66.17 -16.31 -15.12
CA VAL A 980 66.30 -15.55 -16.39
C VAL A 980 67.40 -14.45 -16.26
N ASN A 981 68.35 -14.17 -17.16
CA ASN A 981 69.05 -14.94 -18.20
C ASN A 981 70.36 -14.21 -18.64
N GLU A 982 71.54 -14.76 -18.32
CA GLU A 982 72.87 -14.35 -18.84
C GLU A 982 73.67 -15.64 -19.12
N TYR A 983 74.30 -15.94 -20.26
CA TYR A 983 74.80 -15.17 -21.42
C TYR A 983 75.98 -14.21 -21.13
N ASP A 984 77.08 -14.45 -21.86
CA ASP A 984 78.43 -13.94 -21.59
C ASP A 984 78.58 -12.42 -21.81
N ASN A 985 78.79 -11.69 -20.72
CA ASN A 985 78.86 -10.23 -20.69
C ASN A 985 80.28 -9.71 -21.04
N ASN A 986 80.74 -10.00 -22.26
CA ASN A 986 82.09 -9.67 -22.73
C ASN A 986 82.16 -8.26 -23.35
N SER A 987 82.33 -7.25 -22.50
CA SER A 987 82.34 -5.79 -22.80
C SER A 987 83.49 -5.28 -23.69
N ASN A 988 84.28 -6.15 -24.33
CA ASN A 988 85.47 -5.80 -25.10
C ASN A 988 85.25 -5.61 -26.62
N HIS A 989 84.07 -5.93 -27.13
CA HIS A 989 83.81 -5.94 -28.59
C HIS A 989 83.03 -4.72 -29.11
N LEU A 990 82.29 -4.00 -28.28
CA LEU A 990 81.45 -2.87 -28.69
C LEU A 990 81.68 -1.68 -27.74
N SER A 991 82.03 -0.51 -28.26
CA SER A 991 82.24 0.70 -27.46
C SER A 991 81.78 1.97 -28.19
N ILE A 992 81.42 3.00 -27.42
CA ILE A 992 80.90 4.27 -27.94
C ILE A 992 81.80 5.41 -27.46
N SER A 993 82.24 6.27 -28.38
CA SER A 993 83.15 7.38 -28.10
C SER A 993 82.82 8.63 -28.92
N PRO A 994 82.70 9.83 -28.31
CA PRO A 994 82.67 10.05 -26.86
C PRO A 994 81.37 9.52 -26.22
N ASN A 995 81.42 9.26 -24.91
CA ASN A 995 80.29 8.83 -24.10
C ASN A 995 80.52 9.30 -22.64
N PRO A 996 79.77 10.29 -22.11
CA PRO A 996 78.64 10.97 -22.73
C PRO A 996 78.98 11.79 -23.99
N ASN A 997 77.97 12.09 -24.81
CA ASN A 997 78.08 12.96 -25.98
C ASN A 997 76.81 13.80 -26.20
N PHE A 998 76.80 14.72 -27.17
CA PHE A 998 75.65 15.60 -27.48
C PHE A 998 74.81 15.11 -28.68
N GLY A 999 74.93 13.83 -29.03
CA GLY A 999 74.21 13.16 -30.12
C GLY A 999 75.07 12.79 -31.34
N LYS A 1000 76.31 13.27 -31.45
CA LYS A 1000 77.28 12.77 -32.45
C LYS A 1000 78.34 11.91 -31.78
N PHE A 1001 78.55 10.69 -32.27
CA PHE A 1001 79.50 9.74 -31.70
C PHE A 1001 79.89 8.65 -32.69
N HIS A 1002 81.03 8.02 -32.43
CA HIS A 1002 81.45 6.80 -33.11
C HIS A 1002 81.09 5.57 -32.28
N VAL A 1003 80.59 4.55 -32.96
CA VAL A 1003 80.37 3.20 -32.45
C VAL A 1003 81.51 2.35 -33.00
N ASN A 1004 82.38 1.85 -32.13
CA ASN A 1004 83.47 0.95 -32.52
C ASN A 1004 83.06 -0.48 -32.19
N PHE A 1005 83.06 -1.35 -33.20
CA PHE A 1005 82.73 -2.78 -33.07
C PHE A 1005 83.92 -3.60 -33.54
N LYS A 1006 84.75 -4.02 -32.57
CA LYS A 1006 86.08 -4.56 -32.81
C LYS A 1006 86.01 -6.07 -33.09
N GLY A 1007 86.22 -6.44 -34.34
CA GLY A 1007 86.21 -7.85 -34.78
C GLY A 1007 84.81 -8.43 -35.02
N ILE A 1008 83.76 -7.59 -35.04
CA ILE A 1008 82.42 -7.98 -35.48
C ILE A 1008 82.30 -7.61 -36.95
N ILE A 1009 82.19 -8.60 -37.84
CA ILE A 1009 82.01 -8.41 -39.28
C ILE A 1009 80.73 -9.12 -39.70
N SER A 1010 79.82 -8.40 -40.36
CA SER A 1010 78.59 -8.94 -40.96
C SER A 1010 78.19 -8.12 -42.18
N SER A 1011 77.80 -8.81 -43.26
CA SER A 1011 77.23 -8.18 -44.46
C SER A 1011 75.76 -7.78 -44.32
N ASP A 1012 75.11 -8.20 -43.23
CA ASP A 1012 73.71 -7.93 -42.91
C ASP A 1012 73.56 -7.86 -41.38
N ALA A 1013 73.22 -6.68 -40.86
CA ALA A 1013 73.04 -6.42 -39.43
C ALA A 1013 72.07 -5.24 -39.23
N GLN A 1014 71.41 -5.22 -38.09
CA GLN A 1014 70.47 -4.18 -37.70
C GLN A 1014 70.97 -3.46 -36.44
N LEU A 1015 71.05 -2.14 -36.48
CA LEU A 1015 71.40 -1.29 -35.36
C LEU A 1015 70.15 -0.59 -34.85
N GLU A 1016 69.92 -0.68 -33.55
CA GLU A 1016 68.84 0.00 -32.84
C GLU A 1016 69.41 0.88 -31.73
N ILE A 1017 68.71 1.95 -31.43
CA ILE A 1017 68.84 2.70 -30.18
C ILE A 1017 67.51 2.62 -29.45
N LEU A 1018 67.55 2.17 -28.21
CA LEU A 1018 66.40 2.09 -27.32
C LEU A 1018 66.58 3.08 -26.17
N ASP A 1019 65.50 3.67 -25.69
CA ASP A 1019 65.51 4.37 -24.40
C ASP A 1019 65.51 3.37 -23.22
N LEU A 1020 65.55 3.88 -21.98
CA LEU A 1020 65.55 3.03 -20.79
C LEU A 1020 64.21 2.33 -20.50
N THR A 1021 63.13 2.66 -21.20
CA THR A 1021 61.86 1.90 -21.14
C THR A 1021 61.83 0.75 -22.16
N GLY A 1022 62.85 0.65 -23.01
CA GLY A 1022 62.94 -0.35 -24.08
C GLY A 1022 62.22 0.07 -25.37
N GLN A 1023 61.79 1.33 -25.50
CA GLN A 1023 61.21 1.82 -26.75
C GLN A 1023 62.32 2.14 -27.75
N ILE A 1024 62.21 1.60 -28.97
CA ILE A 1024 63.14 1.88 -30.07
C ILE A 1024 62.93 3.32 -30.55
N VAL A 1025 63.94 4.17 -30.38
CA VAL A 1025 63.94 5.58 -30.79
C VAL A 1025 64.71 5.84 -32.09
N TYR A 1026 65.53 4.88 -32.52
CA TYR A 1026 66.19 4.87 -33.84
C TYR A 1026 66.49 3.43 -34.26
N ILE A 1027 66.38 3.14 -35.55
CA ILE A 1027 66.71 1.84 -36.14
C ILE A 1027 67.26 2.03 -37.56
N ASP A 1028 68.27 1.24 -37.92
CA ASP A 1028 68.88 1.25 -39.25
C ASP A 1028 69.49 -0.12 -39.60
N ASN A 1029 69.60 -0.45 -40.88
CA ASN A 1029 70.24 -1.69 -41.34
C ASN A 1029 71.64 -1.35 -41.88
N ILE A 1030 72.67 -1.92 -41.26
CA ILE A 1030 74.07 -1.55 -41.47
C ILE A 1030 74.94 -2.74 -41.88
N ILE A 1031 75.96 -2.45 -42.69
CA ILE A 1031 76.99 -3.42 -43.07
C ILE A 1031 78.20 -3.19 -42.16
N LEU A 1032 78.48 -4.17 -41.30
CA LEU A 1032 79.61 -4.16 -40.39
C LEU A 1032 80.86 -4.68 -41.14
N SER A 1033 81.51 -3.83 -41.92
CA SER A 1033 82.72 -4.19 -42.69
C SER A 1033 83.98 -3.43 -42.27
N ASN A 1034 83.83 -2.23 -41.71
CA ASN A 1034 84.89 -1.46 -41.05
C ASN A 1034 84.65 -1.49 -39.54
N ASN A 1035 85.69 -1.59 -38.70
CA ASN A 1035 85.56 -1.72 -37.23
C ASN A 1035 84.89 -0.52 -36.50
N SER A 1036 84.37 0.48 -37.20
CA SER A 1036 83.61 1.59 -36.62
C SER A 1036 82.61 2.23 -37.59
N LEU A 1037 81.61 2.88 -37.02
CA LEU A 1037 80.56 3.68 -37.69
C LEU A 1037 80.40 5.02 -36.95
N GLU A 1038 80.17 6.12 -37.66
CA GLU A 1038 79.74 7.39 -37.06
C GLU A 1038 78.21 7.51 -37.11
N LEU A 1039 77.59 7.89 -36.00
CA LEU A 1039 76.15 8.16 -35.91
C LEU A 1039 75.90 9.61 -35.46
N ASN A 1040 74.86 10.20 -36.03
CA ASN A 1040 74.40 11.56 -35.72
C ASN A 1040 72.91 11.57 -35.34
N LEU A 1041 72.66 11.53 -34.04
CA LEU A 1041 71.36 11.52 -33.39
C LEU A 1041 71.17 12.76 -32.52
N THR A 1042 71.62 13.95 -32.95
CA THR A 1042 71.43 15.21 -32.19
C THR A 1042 69.98 15.51 -31.85
N ASN A 1043 69.04 15.01 -32.65
CA ASN A 1043 67.62 15.32 -32.60
C ASN A 1043 66.82 14.48 -31.61
N ILE A 1044 67.38 13.39 -31.05
CA ILE A 1044 66.72 12.66 -29.95
C ILE A 1044 66.91 13.44 -28.63
N PRO A 1045 66.01 13.32 -27.64
CA PRO A 1045 66.14 14.01 -26.35
C PRO A 1045 67.46 13.72 -25.62
N THR A 1046 67.76 14.51 -24.58
CA THR A 1046 68.89 14.23 -23.68
C THR A 1046 68.47 13.17 -22.67
N GLY A 1047 69.33 12.19 -22.39
CA GLY A 1047 68.96 10.98 -21.66
C GLY A 1047 69.96 9.84 -21.81
N SER A 1048 69.71 8.74 -21.10
CA SER A 1048 70.44 7.49 -21.26
C SER A 1048 69.76 6.60 -22.29
N TYR A 1049 70.57 5.97 -23.14
CA TYR A 1049 70.11 5.10 -24.23
C TYR A 1049 70.92 3.80 -24.28
N ILE A 1050 70.33 2.75 -24.83
CA ILE A 1050 71.01 1.49 -25.11
C ILE A 1050 71.13 1.35 -26.62
N LEU A 1051 72.36 1.26 -27.12
CA LEU A 1051 72.63 0.86 -28.49
C LEU A 1051 72.64 -0.66 -28.57
N ARG A 1052 71.97 -1.22 -29.57
CA ARG A 1052 71.89 -2.67 -29.84
C ARG A 1052 72.29 -2.93 -31.28
N ILE A 1053 73.22 -3.86 -31.51
CA ILE A 1053 73.56 -4.37 -32.85
C ILE A 1053 73.15 -5.84 -32.90
N ILE A 1054 72.20 -6.14 -33.76
CA ILE A 1054 71.70 -7.48 -34.05
C ILE A 1054 72.38 -7.97 -35.34
N THR A 1055 73.13 -9.05 -35.25
CA THR A 1055 73.49 -9.87 -36.40
C THR A 1055 72.61 -11.12 -36.41
N LYS A 1056 72.64 -11.89 -37.51
CA LYS A 1056 71.83 -13.10 -37.67
C LYS A 1056 71.97 -14.11 -36.53
N ASP A 1057 73.14 -14.16 -35.90
CA ASP A 1057 73.50 -15.19 -34.91
C ASP A 1057 73.66 -14.62 -33.48
N LYS A 1058 73.84 -13.30 -33.31
CA LYS A 1058 74.14 -12.67 -32.01
C LYS A 1058 73.62 -11.24 -31.88
N ILE A 1059 73.29 -10.86 -30.65
CA ILE A 1059 72.94 -9.49 -30.27
C ILE A 1059 74.04 -8.93 -29.37
N TYR A 1060 74.50 -7.72 -29.66
CA TYR A 1060 75.47 -6.97 -28.87
C TYR A 1060 74.81 -5.68 -28.36
N THR A 1061 75.04 -5.30 -27.11
CA THR A 1061 74.46 -4.09 -26.50
C THR A 1061 75.51 -3.23 -25.82
N GLN A 1062 75.32 -1.92 -25.85
CA GLN A 1062 76.16 -0.95 -25.14
C GLN A 1062 75.33 0.28 -24.70
N LYS A 1063 75.36 0.60 -23.41
CA LYS A 1063 74.72 1.80 -22.87
C LYS A 1063 75.55 3.06 -23.15
N TRP A 1064 74.89 4.15 -23.49
CA TRP A 1064 75.48 5.48 -23.64
C TRP A 1064 74.56 6.60 -23.13
N ILE A 1065 75.12 7.79 -22.97
CA ILE A 1065 74.42 8.96 -22.42
C ILE A 1065 74.51 10.12 -23.40
N LYS A 1066 73.36 10.68 -23.77
CA LYS A 1066 73.23 11.94 -24.49
C LYS A 1066 73.02 13.07 -23.48
N ASN A 1067 74.01 13.94 -23.33
CA ASN A 1067 73.92 15.17 -22.53
C ASN A 1067 73.23 16.30 -23.30
#